data_AF-A0A9N8V6R4-F1
#
_entry.id   AF-A0A9N8V6R4-F1
#
_cell.length_a   1.000
_cell.length_b   1.000
_cell.length_c   1.000
_cell.angle_alpha   90.00
_cell.angle_beta   90.00
_cell.angle_gamma   90.00
#
_symmetry.space_group_name_H-M   'P 1'
#
loop_
_entity.id
_entity.type
_entity.pdbx_description
1 polymer ?
#
loop_
_entity_poly.entity_id
_entity_poly.type
_entity_poly.pdbx_seq_one_letter_code
_entity_poly.pdbx_strand_id
1 'polypeptide(L)'
;MEQLNSISFFGSMALLVSSMTGPGLVTSWNLPMIIFVIALLLSGGASLFLCEALSTIPGNNRFQDKIEFSRLTSILIKKKHHRLIVQLTLYIAIQSFIISSIIISSQTMDSLMISLVGKTCGIGIHPTTGFFCVREHGPTGSPFGKDYMLITIGYLISLAIVIPASVVELVDNIRVQVGSLFSFYSLNFTFMIHGLDSDRVPLVGTDFSQVVGTVLFNYAFIVMIPSWINDLNPTVSIRKSVWYSVTISTCVYILLGVIGGMAYQMDSKSNIIAIINNSSERSIISTITTYLFPLAVLIASIPVYAIIVRYNLINNNYCDKAFYLGQTREHLKSDDDIVPKAEEPIEKVKNLERKLSMSILSDALSMKRLEPKSGNNLSIDDFHLSPSTTPRRRRSRDSNFSRSSGLDSNGGGVDFVVINTSINTKQMDIPIYSSSPKELEPSSAAFLTIPGSVGYDVSGDIGSINRDKENSSSSSTESDTKIFPPGIHLTTSPPLLVSRTIFSRRKSLSSPPTIVITPAITINDIIITDPPCDTHSLSIQSVHTTNSNCPPSSPIISIYEDIYSSSIQKSGNISLCEIENDSNNLGLYNNSKIGEIFRAFPGLPTRYGLKLAITSGSTTIILVGGILLYDFICLAFGKNANYTTDYSTVPIEAVDFLKFVNNSPSPFHAVEEARSRLVGVGFEELKERDSWTRRLKPNGKYYFTRNKSTIIAFAVGGRYTPGNGFSIVGTHTDSPCLKVKPVSKKSSAKYLQVGVETYGGGLWNTWFDRDLSVAGRVMVETSENKFEHKLVHVRRPILRIPTLAIHLDRNVNDGFKFNKETHLTPLIATATKAFGGEKNSDDKEKKDQNEDLKHHSSLLNVLAHELGIKTVNQIQDFELCLYDTQNATIGGVFNEFIFSARLDNLMMSYSALMGLIDSTKDINSLDEDHNIRLIALFDNEEVGSVSAHGADSKLIESSLRRITYGLDMVSPTTFEESIHKSLLISADMAHAVHPNYSEKYEENHKPQMHKGVVIKINANQRYATTAATTLILRQAAKKYNVPLQEFCVRADSPCGSTIGPMISANLGLRTVDVGNPQLSMHSIREIAGTDDVGYAIKLFQGFFEEFAKIDSNVTVD
;
A
#
# COMPACT_ATOMS: atom_id res chain seq x y z
N MET A 1 19.66 -22.56 12.45
CA MET A 1 20.97 -22.44 13.17
C MET A 1 21.41 -20.97 13.26
N GLU A 2 20.55 -20.01 12.89
CA GLU A 2 20.92 -18.62 12.58
C GLU A 2 21.23 -17.71 13.78
N GLN A 3 21.22 -18.23 15.02
CA GLN A 3 21.30 -17.39 16.23
C GLN A 3 22.69 -16.76 16.49
N LEU A 4 23.66 -16.96 15.58
CA LEU A 4 25.07 -16.61 15.74
C LEU A 4 25.43 -15.17 15.35
N ASN A 5 24.69 -14.54 14.42
CA ASN A 5 25.02 -13.21 13.89
C ASN A 5 24.04 -12.15 14.42
N SER A 6 24.25 -11.69 15.66
CA SER A 6 23.46 -10.60 16.26
C SER A 6 24.25 -9.78 17.27
N ILE A 7 23.89 -8.50 17.46
CA ILE A 7 24.63 -7.56 18.29
C ILE A 7 24.46 -7.90 19.78
N SER A 8 25.55 -8.19 20.48
CA SER A 8 25.55 -8.47 21.93
C SER A 8 25.46 -7.19 22.78
N PHE A 9 25.29 -7.31 24.10
CA PHE A 9 25.31 -6.15 25.01
C PHE A 9 26.65 -5.39 24.95
N PHE A 10 27.78 -6.11 24.89
CA PHE A 10 29.10 -5.49 24.78
C PHE A 10 29.35 -4.91 23.38
N GLY A 11 28.88 -5.58 22.32
CA GLY A 11 28.93 -5.06 20.96
C GLY A 11 28.10 -3.77 20.79
N SER A 12 26.93 -3.72 21.42
CA SER A 12 26.09 -2.52 21.52
C SER A 12 26.84 -1.37 22.18
N MET A 13 27.51 -1.64 23.31
CA MET A 13 28.29 -0.63 24.02
C MET A 13 29.46 -0.11 23.18
N ALA A 14 30.20 -1.01 22.52
CA ALA A 14 31.34 -0.64 21.67
C ALA A 14 30.93 0.21 20.46
N LEU A 15 29.84 -0.16 19.78
CA LEU A 15 29.28 0.59 18.65
C LEU A 15 28.74 1.96 19.08
N LEU A 16 27.93 2.02 20.14
CA LEU A 16 27.33 3.28 20.58
C LEU A 16 28.37 4.25 21.16
N VAL A 17 29.40 3.77 21.88
CA VAL A 17 30.49 4.62 22.38
C VAL A 17 31.39 5.12 21.23
N SER A 18 31.82 4.24 20.31
CA SER A 18 32.76 4.62 19.23
C SER A 18 32.17 5.58 18.18
N SER A 19 30.85 5.73 18.12
CA SER A 19 30.16 6.73 17.29
C SER A 19 29.67 7.96 18.05
N MET A 20 29.93 8.05 19.36
CA MET A 20 29.86 9.31 20.11
C MET A 20 31.18 10.11 20.03
N THR A 21 32.20 9.57 19.38
CA THR A 21 33.58 10.03 19.59
C THR A 21 34.12 10.87 18.44
N GLY A 22 34.02 12.19 18.61
CA GLY A 22 34.44 13.22 17.67
C GLY A 22 35.70 13.98 18.13
N PRO A 23 36.21 14.91 17.30
CA PRO A 23 37.61 15.36 17.32
C PRO A 23 37.94 16.45 18.36
N GLY A 24 37.02 16.82 19.25
CA GLY A 24 37.13 18.03 20.07
C GLY A 24 36.97 17.84 21.58
N LEU A 25 37.88 18.45 22.33
CA LEU A 25 37.88 18.62 23.79
C LEU A 25 38.09 20.11 24.11
N VAL A 26 37.69 20.54 25.31
CA VAL A 26 37.56 21.97 25.65
C VAL A 26 38.41 22.37 26.85
N THR A 27 39.00 23.56 26.77
CA THR A 27 40.04 24.11 27.67
C THR A 27 39.53 24.64 29.02
N SER A 28 38.40 24.15 29.54
CA SER A 28 37.89 24.51 30.87
C SER A 28 36.91 23.48 31.43
N TRP A 29 36.79 23.37 32.75
CA TRP A 29 36.03 22.28 33.38
C TRP A 29 34.52 22.52 33.40
N ASN A 30 34.07 23.64 33.99
CA ASN A 30 32.72 23.71 34.57
C ASN A 30 31.59 23.75 33.51
N LEU A 31 31.62 24.73 32.59
CA LEU A 31 30.56 24.86 31.58
C LEU A 31 30.50 23.66 30.60
N PRO A 32 31.62 23.10 30.11
CA PRO A 32 31.58 21.91 29.27
C PRO A 32 30.99 20.69 29.98
N MET A 33 31.28 20.44 31.26
CA MET A 33 30.62 19.36 32.02
C MET A 33 29.10 19.52 32.05
N ILE A 34 28.60 20.73 32.30
CA ILE A 34 27.14 20.98 32.32
C ILE A 34 26.52 20.68 30.95
N ILE A 35 27.17 21.09 29.86
CA ILE A 35 26.69 20.82 28.49
C ILE A 35 26.75 19.32 28.17
N PHE A 36 27.80 18.61 28.59
CA PHE A 36 27.92 17.16 28.46
C PHE A 36 26.82 16.39 29.21
N VAL A 37 26.49 16.79 30.45
CA VAL A 37 25.39 16.17 31.22
C VAL A 37 24.02 16.45 30.59
N ILE A 38 23.81 17.65 30.04
CA ILE A 38 22.58 17.98 29.28
C ILE A 38 22.50 17.13 28.00
N ALA A 39 23.60 16.98 27.26
CA ALA A 39 23.66 16.14 26.05
C ALA A 39 23.41 14.66 26.36
N LEU A 40 23.92 14.13 27.49
CA LEU A 40 23.63 12.79 27.99
C LEU A 40 22.13 12.57 28.18
N LEU A 41 21.45 13.49 28.87
CA LEU A 41 20.02 13.36 29.17
C LEU A 41 19.16 13.48 27.91
N LEU A 42 19.47 14.45 27.04
CA LEU A 42 18.75 14.66 25.79
C LEU A 42 18.92 13.49 24.82
N SER A 43 20.14 13.01 24.60
CA SER A 43 20.42 11.97 23.60
C SER A 43 20.05 10.57 24.09
N GLY A 44 20.21 10.27 25.39
CA GLY A 44 19.68 9.06 25.99
C GLY A 44 18.16 8.99 25.92
N GLY A 45 17.48 10.11 26.26
CA GLY A 45 16.02 10.24 26.12
C GLY A 45 15.53 10.11 24.68
N ALA A 46 16.12 10.87 23.75
CA ALA A 46 15.77 10.84 22.33
C ALA A 46 15.97 9.46 21.70
N SER A 47 17.06 8.76 22.05
CA SER A 47 17.30 7.38 21.61
C SER A 47 16.18 6.44 22.05
N LEU A 48 15.72 6.54 23.32
CA LEU A 48 14.63 5.70 23.83
C LEU A 48 13.25 6.06 23.25
N PHE A 49 12.98 7.34 23.00
CA PHE A 49 11.77 7.74 22.25
C PHE A 49 11.78 7.20 20.80
N LEU A 50 12.96 7.13 20.17
CA LEU A 50 13.12 6.55 18.84
C LEU A 50 12.93 5.02 18.86
N CYS A 51 13.37 4.32 19.91
CA CYS A 51 13.07 2.91 20.15
C CYS A 51 11.55 2.68 20.26
N GLU A 52 10.87 3.48 21.09
CA GLU A 52 9.43 3.40 21.30
C GLU A 52 8.67 3.63 19.98
N ALA A 53 9.05 4.66 19.22
CA ALA A 53 8.49 4.97 17.91
C ALA A 53 8.64 3.81 16.90
N LEU A 54 9.78 3.12 16.88
CA LEU A 54 9.98 1.91 16.05
C LEU A 54 9.08 0.74 16.50
N SER A 55 8.89 0.54 17.81
CA SER A 55 8.05 -0.54 18.35
C SER A 55 6.55 -0.31 18.21
N THR A 56 6.10 0.95 18.07
CA THR A 56 4.67 1.30 17.89
C THR A 56 4.17 1.11 16.45
N ILE A 57 5.03 0.68 15.52
CA ILE A 57 4.62 0.28 14.18
C ILE A 57 3.88 -1.07 14.27
N PRO A 58 2.66 -1.21 13.73
CA PRO A 58 1.88 -2.44 13.82
C PRO A 58 2.66 -3.66 13.29
N GLY A 59 2.86 -4.66 14.14
CA GLY A 59 3.67 -5.86 13.86
C GLY A 59 5.07 -5.82 14.49
N ASN A 60 5.66 -4.64 14.68
CA ASN A 60 7.05 -4.49 15.09
C ASN A 60 7.29 -4.47 16.61
N ASN A 61 6.37 -5.01 17.40
CA ASN A 61 6.35 -4.93 18.87
C ASN A 61 7.59 -5.53 19.57
N ARG A 62 8.40 -6.31 18.85
CA ARG A 62 9.68 -6.89 19.33
C ARG A 62 10.87 -6.60 18.40
N PHE A 63 10.78 -5.58 17.55
CA PHE A 63 11.79 -5.25 16.53
C PHE A 63 12.05 -6.43 15.57
N GLN A 64 10.95 -6.93 14.99
CA GLN A 64 10.92 -8.09 14.11
C GLN A 64 11.10 -7.70 12.64
N ASP A 65 10.76 -6.47 12.29
CA ASP A 65 11.00 -5.86 10.97
C ASP A 65 12.25 -4.97 11.03
N LYS A 66 13.11 -5.03 10.00
CA LYS A 66 14.27 -4.13 9.88
C LYS A 66 13.84 -2.73 9.40
N ILE A 67 13.43 -1.88 10.34
CA ILE A 67 12.88 -0.55 10.05
C ILE A 67 13.93 0.53 10.30
N GLU A 68 14.32 1.23 9.23
CA GLU A 68 15.31 2.32 9.27
C GLU A 68 14.68 3.70 9.57
N PHE A 69 15.50 4.68 9.98
CA PHE A 69 15.03 6.03 10.35
C PHE A 69 14.20 6.69 9.22
N SER A 70 14.73 6.62 8.00
CA SER A 70 14.09 7.11 6.79
C SER A 70 12.76 6.41 6.47
N ARG A 71 12.62 5.11 6.83
CA ARG A 71 11.36 4.36 6.71
C ARG A 71 10.36 4.75 7.80
N LEU A 72 10.80 4.86 9.06
CA LEU A 72 10.01 5.34 10.18
C LEU A 72 9.40 6.73 9.91
N THR A 73 10.21 7.68 9.42
CA THR A 73 9.70 9.03 9.05
C THR A 73 8.68 8.96 7.92
N SER A 74 8.74 7.98 7.02
CA SER A 74 7.74 7.79 5.97
C SER A 74 6.37 7.32 6.47
N ILE A 75 6.35 6.61 7.60
CA ILE A 75 5.14 6.10 8.27
C ILE A 75 4.52 7.19 9.15
N LEU A 76 5.35 7.89 9.94
CA LEU A 76 4.89 8.90 10.89
C LEU A 76 4.52 10.25 10.22
N ILE A 77 5.26 10.69 9.19
CA ILE A 77 5.11 12.04 8.61
C ILE A 77 4.21 12.01 7.37
N LYS A 78 2.90 12.14 7.59
CA LYS A 78 1.86 12.09 6.53
C LYS A 78 1.99 13.16 5.42
N LYS A 79 2.63 14.31 5.70
CA LYS A 79 2.82 15.39 4.70
C LYS A 79 4.07 15.16 3.86
N LYS A 80 3.91 14.89 2.55
CA LYS A 80 5.01 14.62 1.59
C LYS A 80 6.18 15.61 1.70
N HIS A 81 5.91 16.92 1.74
CA HIS A 81 6.97 17.94 1.85
C HIS A 81 7.72 17.89 3.19
N HIS A 82 7.03 17.61 4.31
CA HIS A 82 7.69 17.52 5.62
C HIS A 82 8.53 16.23 5.70
N ARG A 83 8.02 15.12 5.15
CA ARG A 83 8.77 13.86 5.00
C ARG A 83 10.06 14.09 4.21
N LEU A 84 9.96 14.74 3.05
CA LEU A 84 11.10 15.06 2.19
C LEU A 84 12.13 15.96 2.90
N ILE A 85 11.67 17.01 3.60
CA ILE A 85 12.58 17.90 4.37
C ILE A 85 13.32 17.11 5.45
N VAL A 86 12.64 16.24 6.21
CA VAL A 86 13.29 15.44 7.28
C VAL A 86 14.25 14.41 6.69
N GLN A 87 13.88 13.71 5.60
CA GLN A 87 14.76 12.75 4.93
C GLN A 87 16.00 13.43 4.33
N LEU A 88 15.84 14.58 3.64
CA LEU A 88 16.97 15.38 3.15
C LEU A 88 17.86 15.87 4.30
N THR A 89 17.28 16.34 5.41
CA THR A 89 18.04 16.80 6.58
C THR A 89 18.88 15.66 7.19
N LEU A 90 18.31 14.45 7.28
CA LEU A 90 19.02 13.26 7.76
C LEU A 90 20.22 12.92 6.86
N TYR A 91 20.00 12.79 5.54
CA TYR A 91 21.07 12.43 4.61
C TYR A 91 22.16 13.52 4.55
N ILE A 92 21.80 14.81 4.52
CA ILE A 92 22.76 15.92 4.55
C ILE A 92 23.58 15.89 5.86
N ALA A 93 22.97 15.58 7.00
CA ALA A 93 23.67 15.48 8.28
C ALA A 93 24.66 14.31 8.31
N ILE A 94 24.25 13.11 7.90
CA ILE A 94 25.13 11.93 7.89
C ILE A 94 26.27 12.10 6.88
N GLN A 95 26.00 12.64 5.68
CA GLN A 95 27.05 12.88 4.70
C GLN A 95 28.03 13.98 5.14
N SER A 96 27.55 15.02 5.83
CA SER A 96 28.44 16.01 6.46
C SER A 96 29.36 15.38 7.52
N PHE A 97 28.86 14.40 8.28
CA PHE A 97 29.67 13.66 9.26
C PHE A 97 30.73 12.77 8.58
N ILE A 98 30.35 12.02 7.54
CA ILE A 98 31.25 11.18 6.74
C ILE A 98 32.38 12.02 6.13
N ILE A 99 32.04 13.11 5.43
CA ILE A 99 33.02 13.98 4.77
C ILE A 99 33.97 14.62 5.79
N SER A 100 33.44 15.14 6.92
CA SER A 100 34.26 15.70 8.00
C SER A 100 35.24 14.67 8.57
N SER A 101 34.76 13.46 8.86
CA SER A 101 35.57 12.39 9.45
C SER A 101 36.66 11.90 8.49
N ILE A 102 36.37 11.81 7.18
CA ILE A 102 37.35 11.47 6.14
C ILE A 102 38.46 12.54 6.06
N ILE A 103 38.08 13.84 6.04
CA ILE A 103 39.06 14.94 5.98
C ILE A 103 40.00 14.92 7.18
N ILE A 104 39.45 14.79 8.40
CA ILE A 104 40.24 14.80 9.64
C ILE A 104 41.12 13.54 9.73
N SER A 105 40.59 12.36 9.38
CA SER A 105 41.39 11.12 9.31
C SER A 105 42.57 11.28 8.35
N SER A 106 42.34 11.86 7.17
CA SER A 106 43.36 12.07 6.14
C SER A 106 44.46 13.02 6.62
N GLN A 107 44.09 14.18 7.17
CA GLN A 107 45.04 15.16 7.73
C GLN A 107 45.84 14.58 8.90
N THR A 108 45.21 13.75 9.73
CA THR A 108 45.86 13.04 10.84
C THR A 108 46.84 11.98 10.33
N MET A 109 46.46 11.21 9.30
CA MET A 109 47.31 10.22 8.66
C MET A 109 48.50 10.88 7.94
N ASP A 110 48.28 12.00 7.24
CA ASP A 110 49.35 12.80 6.62
C ASP A 110 50.33 13.35 7.67
N SER A 111 49.83 13.78 8.84
CA SER A 111 50.67 14.22 9.98
C SER A 111 51.48 13.08 10.60
N LEU A 112 50.91 11.87 10.66
CA LEU A 112 51.58 10.65 11.08
C LEU A 112 52.66 10.22 10.06
N MET A 113 52.37 10.33 8.75
CA MET A 113 53.34 10.05 7.68
C MET A 113 54.54 11.00 7.70
N ILE A 114 54.34 12.30 7.98
CA ILE A 114 55.46 13.22 8.26
C ILE A 114 56.26 12.73 9.47
N SER A 115 55.59 12.31 10.54
CA SER A 115 56.24 11.90 11.80
C SER A 115 56.99 10.56 11.73
N LEU A 116 56.59 9.65 10.83
CA LEU A 116 57.20 8.32 10.64
C LEU A 116 58.18 8.25 9.45
N VAL A 117 57.93 9.00 8.39
CA VAL A 117 58.63 8.88 7.08
C VAL A 117 59.33 10.20 6.68
N GLY A 118 59.16 11.27 7.46
CA GLY A 118 59.79 12.58 7.22
C GLY A 118 59.20 13.37 6.05
N LYS A 119 58.14 12.86 5.40
CA LYS A 119 57.39 13.54 4.34
C LYS A 119 56.01 12.93 4.12
N THR A 120 55.08 13.74 3.63
CA THR A 120 53.90 13.29 2.88
C THR A 120 53.78 14.04 1.56
N CYS A 121 52.96 13.57 0.63
CA CYS A 121 52.77 14.15 -0.69
C CYS A 121 51.30 14.12 -1.13
N GLY A 122 50.96 14.97 -2.10
CA GLY A 122 49.62 15.02 -2.70
C GLY A 122 49.58 15.87 -3.96
N ILE A 123 48.41 15.92 -4.59
CA ILE A 123 48.13 16.77 -5.76
C ILE A 123 47.30 17.96 -5.28
N GLY A 124 47.81 19.18 -5.48
CA GLY A 124 47.12 20.44 -5.18
C GLY A 124 46.36 21.01 -6.37
N ILE A 125 45.41 21.90 -6.06
CA ILE A 125 44.56 22.62 -7.03
C ILE A 125 44.70 24.14 -6.88
N HIS A 126 44.88 24.65 -5.66
CA HIS A 126 45.02 26.09 -5.40
C HIS A 126 45.56 26.35 -3.98
N PRO A 127 46.43 27.36 -3.76
CA PRO A 127 47.15 28.12 -4.77
C PRO A 127 48.18 27.26 -5.52
N THR A 128 48.74 26.23 -4.89
CA THR A 128 49.69 25.31 -5.54
C THR A 128 48.94 24.29 -6.39
N THR A 129 49.23 24.24 -7.69
CA THR A 129 48.69 23.25 -8.62
C THR A 129 49.70 22.12 -8.89
N GLY A 130 49.21 20.89 -9.04
CA GLY A 130 50.06 19.73 -9.37
C GLY A 130 50.61 19.00 -8.14
N PHE A 131 51.53 18.06 -8.35
CA PHE A 131 52.05 17.18 -7.31
C PHE A 131 53.16 17.85 -6.49
N PHE A 132 53.02 17.85 -5.15
CA PHE A 132 54.07 18.34 -4.24
C PHE A 132 54.09 17.57 -2.91
N CYS A 133 55.18 17.74 -2.15
CA CYS A 133 55.42 17.07 -0.87
C CYS A 133 55.77 18.06 0.23
N VAL A 134 55.32 17.79 1.45
CA VAL A 134 55.60 18.58 2.66
C VAL A 134 56.35 17.73 3.68
N ARG A 135 57.29 18.35 4.42
CA ARG A 135 58.16 17.68 5.42
C ARG A 135 57.97 18.17 6.86
N GLU A 136 57.18 19.22 7.07
CA GLU A 136 56.98 19.89 8.35
C GLU A 136 55.47 20.05 8.63
N HIS A 137 55.08 20.15 9.90
CA HIS A 137 53.67 20.28 10.28
C HIS A 137 53.16 21.72 10.04
N GLY A 138 52.11 21.85 9.23
CA GLY A 138 51.48 23.15 8.96
C GLY A 138 50.81 23.76 10.20
N PRO A 139 50.93 25.09 10.44
CA PRO A 139 50.43 25.75 11.65
C PRO A 139 48.91 25.85 11.76
N THR A 140 48.17 25.36 10.76
CA THR A 140 46.71 25.44 10.64
C THR A 140 46.02 24.07 10.72
N GLY A 141 46.68 23.06 11.31
CA GLY A 141 46.13 21.71 11.53
C GLY A 141 46.12 20.80 10.29
N SER A 142 46.15 21.37 9.08
CA SER A 142 46.45 20.64 7.85
C SER A 142 47.96 20.61 7.58
N PRO A 143 48.57 19.44 7.31
CA PRO A 143 49.95 19.34 6.83
C PRO A 143 50.21 20.16 5.55
N PHE A 144 49.22 20.31 4.68
CA PHE A 144 49.30 21.11 3.45
C PHE A 144 48.88 22.58 3.67
N GLY A 145 48.83 23.04 4.92
CA GLY A 145 48.65 24.45 5.29
C GLY A 145 47.33 25.06 4.81
N LYS A 146 47.37 25.79 3.69
CA LYS A 146 46.23 26.47 3.05
C LYS A 146 45.89 25.95 1.65
N ASP A 147 46.63 24.96 1.14
CA ASP A 147 46.40 24.40 -0.18
C ASP A 147 45.17 23.48 -0.21
N TYR A 148 44.39 23.64 -1.28
CA TYR A 148 43.24 22.80 -1.58
C TYR A 148 43.73 21.57 -2.35
N MET A 149 43.73 20.42 -1.68
CA MET A 149 44.23 19.16 -2.23
C MET A 149 43.14 18.39 -2.99
N LEU A 150 43.54 17.73 -4.07
CA LEU A 150 42.75 16.74 -4.80
C LEU A 150 42.81 15.38 -4.10
N ILE A 151 44.04 14.89 -3.88
CA ILE A 151 44.39 13.59 -3.27
C ILE A 151 45.68 13.78 -2.46
N THR A 152 45.80 13.15 -1.30
CA THR A 152 47.03 13.05 -0.50
C THR A 152 47.34 11.59 -0.17
N ILE A 153 48.58 11.29 0.25
CA ILE A 153 48.95 9.94 0.71
C ILE A 153 48.10 9.54 1.93
N GLY A 154 47.88 10.43 2.90
CA GLY A 154 47.03 10.17 4.06
C GLY A 154 45.57 9.88 3.69
N TYR A 155 45.04 10.53 2.65
CA TYR A 155 43.71 10.24 2.09
C TYR A 155 43.65 8.85 1.43
N LEU A 156 44.64 8.48 0.62
CA LEU A 156 44.69 7.15 -0.01
C LEU A 156 44.79 6.01 1.02
N ILE A 157 45.63 6.17 2.05
CA ILE A 157 45.73 5.19 3.15
C ILE A 157 44.40 5.11 3.92
N SER A 158 43.76 6.25 4.20
CA SER A 158 42.45 6.27 4.87
C SER A 158 41.38 5.55 4.05
N LEU A 159 41.30 5.79 2.73
CA LEU A 159 40.38 5.08 1.84
C LEU A 159 40.64 3.56 1.80
N ALA A 160 41.91 3.14 1.75
CA ALA A 160 42.27 1.73 1.69
C ALA A 160 41.80 0.93 2.93
N ILE A 161 41.68 1.58 4.09
CA ILE A 161 41.14 0.98 5.32
C ILE A 161 39.61 1.11 5.38
N VAL A 162 39.06 2.28 5.03
CA VAL A 162 37.62 2.57 5.13
C VAL A 162 36.79 1.77 4.12
N ILE A 163 37.24 1.64 2.87
CA ILE A 163 36.42 1.04 1.80
C ILE A 163 36.06 -0.42 2.11
N PRO A 164 36.99 -1.34 2.43
CA PRO A 164 36.64 -2.73 2.76
C PRO A 164 35.72 -2.84 3.98
N ALA A 165 35.98 -2.03 5.02
CA ALA A 165 35.18 -2.01 6.25
C ALA A 165 33.75 -1.46 6.03
N SER A 166 33.51 -0.70 4.97
CA SER A 166 32.19 -0.12 4.62
C SER A 166 31.28 -1.07 3.83
N VAL A 167 31.84 -2.15 3.26
CA VAL A 167 31.08 -3.12 2.45
C VAL A 167 30.51 -4.27 3.29
N VAL A 168 31.12 -4.62 4.43
CA VAL A 168 30.60 -5.67 5.34
C VAL A 168 29.27 -5.26 6.01
N GLU A 169 28.61 -6.19 6.70
CA GLU A 169 27.42 -5.90 7.50
C GLU A 169 27.76 -5.25 8.85
N LEU A 170 26.79 -4.58 9.47
CA LEU A 170 26.96 -3.89 10.75
C LEU A 170 27.42 -4.83 11.87
N VAL A 171 26.95 -6.09 11.86
CA VAL A 171 27.30 -7.12 12.85
C VAL A 171 28.79 -7.47 12.80
N ASP A 172 29.37 -7.64 11.60
CA ASP A 172 30.80 -7.93 11.46
C ASP A 172 31.68 -6.73 11.82
N ASN A 173 31.22 -5.52 11.48
CA ASN A 173 31.91 -4.28 11.76
C ASN A 173 32.13 -4.05 13.27
N ILE A 174 31.31 -4.64 14.16
CA ILE A 174 31.48 -4.57 15.64
C ILE A 174 32.87 -5.00 16.09
N ARG A 175 33.53 -5.93 15.40
CA ARG A 175 34.90 -6.33 15.76
C ARG A 175 35.89 -5.15 15.69
N VAL A 176 35.67 -4.23 14.74
CA VAL A 176 36.41 -2.97 14.61
C VAL A 176 36.03 -2.01 15.74
N GLN A 177 34.73 -1.87 16.05
CA GLN A 177 34.24 -1.00 17.13
C GLN A 177 34.70 -1.42 18.54
N VAL A 178 34.87 -2.72 18.76
CA VAL A 178 35.48 -3.27 19.99
C VAL A 178 36.97 -2.93 20.03
N GLY A 179 37.67 -2.99 18.89
CA GLY A 179 39.07 -2.57 18.78
C GLY A 179 39.29 -1.08 19.08
N SER A 180 38.48 -0.19 18.50
CA SER A 180 38.55 1.25 18.75
C SER A 180 38.30 1.59 20.23
N LEU A 181 37.40 0.88 20.92
CA LEU A 181 37.09 1.11 22.34
C LEU A 181 38.30 0.93 23.28
N PHE A 182 39.31 0.12 22.91
CA PHE A 182 40.54 0.03 23.71
C PHE A 182 41.47 1.27 23.58
N SER A 183 41.43 1.98 22.45
CA SER A 183 42.33 3.12 22.18
C SER A 183 42.11 4.32 23.12
N PHE A 184 40.91 4.46 23.68
CA PHE A 184 40.54 5.50 24.64
C PHE A 184 41.34 5.41 25.94
N TYR A 185 41.66 4.20 26.40
CA TYR A 185 42.37 4.00 27.66
C TYR A 185 43.87 4.33 27.52
N SER A 186 44.48 4.01 26.38
CA SER A 186 45.90 4.31 26.10
C SER A 186 46.22 5.81 26.10
N LEU A 187 45.31 6.67 25.61
CA LEU A 187 45.57 8.11 25.56
C LEU A 187 45.54 8.75 26.98
N ASN A 188 44.56 8.39 27.81
CA ASN A 188 44.51 8.81 29.21
C ASN A 188 45.77 8.38 29.99
N PHE A 189 46.23 7.14 29.77
CA PHE A 189 47.46 6.62 30.38
C PHE A 189 48.70 7.41 29.93
N THR A 190 48.78 7.79 28.65
CA THR A 190 49.86 8.61 28.10
C THR A 190 49.91 10.01 28.73
N PHE A 191 48.76 10.64 28.98
CA PHE A 191 48.71 11.95 29.66
C PHE A 191 49.18 11.84 31.12
N MET A 192 48.80 10.78 31.84
CA MET A 192 49.29 10.55 33.21
C MET A 192 50.82 10.32 33.28
N ILE A 193 51.44 9.76 32.24
CA ILE A 193 52.90 9.60 32.14
C ILE A 193 53.61 10.95 31.91
N HIS A 194 52.98 11.91 31.24
CA HIS A 194 53.59 13.22 30.96
C HIS A 194 53.62 14.15 32.19
N GLY A 195 52.89 13.80 33.25
CA GLY A 195 52.71 14.64 34.44
C GLY A 195 51.42 15.48 34.34
N LEU A 196 50.80 15.73 35.50
CA LEU A 196 49.54 16.47 35.60
C LEU A 196 49.73 17.71 36.48
N ASP A 197 49.34 18.85 35.95
CA ASP A 197 49.45 20.17 36.57
C ASP A 197 48.03 20.78 36.69
N SER A 198 47.60 21.07 37.92
CA SER A 198 46.26 21.59 38.21
C SER A 198 46.03 22.97 37.64
N ASP A 199 47.09 23.77 37.51
CA ASP A 199 46.96 25.21 37.31
C ASP A 199 46.81 25.54 35.80
N ARG A 200 46.97 24.52 34.93
CA ARG A 200 46.75 24.59 33.48
C ARG A 200 45.26 24.56 33.07
N VAL A 201 44.35 24.12 33.95
CA VAL A 201 42.91 24.00 33.64
C VAL A 201 42.10 25.04 34.42
N PRO A 202 41.73 26.19 33.80
CA PRO A 202 40.92 27.18 34.47
C PRO A 202 39.51 26.67 34.75
N LEU A 203 38.99 26.97 35.95
CA LEU A 203 37.65 26.57 36.38
C LEU A 203 36.54 27.13 35.46
N VAL A 204 36.79 28.30 34.87
CA VAL A 204 35.94 29.00 33.90
C VAL A 204 36.83 29.53 32.76
N GLY A 205 36.57 29.12 31.53
CA GLY A 205 37.28 29.61 30.33
C GLY A 205 36.83 31.00 29.87
N THR A 206 37.54 31.57 28.89
CA THR A 206 37.28 32.91 28.33
C THR A 206 36.62 32.91 26.95
N ASP A 207 36.70 31.82 26.20
CA ASP A 207 35.98 31.59 24.95
C ASP A 207 35.22 30.25 25.04
N PHE A 208 33.94 30.26 24.69
CA PHE A 208 33.06 29.08 24.68
C PHE A 208 32.43 28.82 23.30
N SER A 209 32.84 29.56 22.27
CA SER A 209 32.17 29.61 20.95
C SER A 209 32.12 28.27 20.22
N GLN A 210 33.11 27.39 20.42
CA GLN A 210 33.16 26.06 19.79
C GLN A 210 32.57 24.93 20.66
N VAL A 211 32.29 25.20 21.95
CA VAL A 211 31.96 24.17 22.95
C VAL A 211 30.65 23.47 22.65
N VAL A 212 29.57 24.24 22.47
CA VAL A 212 28.23 23.69 22.23
C VAL A 212 28.19 22.88 20.92
N GLY A 213 28.82 23.38 19.85
CA GLY A 213 28.91 22.68 18.57
C GLY A 213 29.66 21.35 18.68
N THR A 214 30.81 21.36 19.36
CA THR A 214 31.63 20.16 19.60
C THR A 214 30.88 19.12 20.42
N VAL A 215 30.29 19.51 21.56
CA VAL A 215 29.56 18.57 22.42
C VAL A 215 28.30 18.02 21.72
N LEU A 216 27.59 18.81 20.91
CA LEU A 216 26.44 18.28 20.15
C LEU A 216 26.87 17.33 19.03
N PHE A 217 27.97 17.61 18.33
CA PHE A 217 28.53 16.72 17.30
C PHE A 217 28.87 15.34 17.87
N ASN A 218 29.46 15.33 19.07
CA ASN A 218 29.83 14.13 19.83
C ASN A 218 28.61 13.29 20.30
N TYR A 219 27.37 13.75 20.13
CA TYR A 219 26.16 13.02 20.55
C TYR A 219 25.23 12.73 19.36
N ALA A 220 25.73 12.85 18.12
CA ALA A 220 25.01 12.57 16.87
C ALA A 220 24.68 11.07 16.64
N PHE A 221 25.18 10.16 17.49
CA PHE A 221 24.99 8.71 17.41
C PHE A 221 23.52 8.24 17.33
N ILE A 222 22.56 9.09 17.70
CA ILE A 222 21.11 8.81 17.66
C ILE A 222 20.65 8.32 16.27
N VAL A 223 21.26 8.80 15.18
CA VAL A 223 20.90 8.39 13.81
C VAL A 223 21.11 6.89 13.55
N MET A 224 21.98 6.23 14.34
CA MET A 224 22.29 4.80 14.22
C MET A 224 21.31 3.89 14.96
N ILE A 225 20.50 4.44 15.87
CA ILE A 225 19.66 3.66 16.78
C ILE A 225 18.74 2.66 16.04
N PRO A 226 18.08 3.00 14.91
CA PRO A 226 17.26 2.04 14.18
C PRO A 226 18.09 0.87 13.64
N SER A 227 19.19 1.15 12.94
CA SER A 227 20.06 0.12 12.35
C SER A 227 20.70 -0.78 13.41
N TRP A 228 21.09 -0.21 14.56
CA TRP A 228 21.58 -0.97 15.73
C TRP A 228 20.51 -1.91 16.30
N ILE A 229 19.26 -1.46 16.40
CA ILE A 229 18.13 -2.27 16.89
C ILE A 229 17.77 -3.38 15.91
N ASN A 230 17.81 -3.11 14.60
CA ASN A 230 17.47 -4.05 13.53
C ASN A 230 18.37 -5.31 13.48
N ASP A 231 19.57 -5.24 14.08
CA ASP A 231 20.53 -6.35 14.19
C ASP A 231 20.73 -6.81 15.67
N LEU A 232 20.00 -6.25 16.63
CA LEU A 232 20.19 -6.47 18.07
C LEU A 232 19.77 -7.88 18.52
N ASN A 233 20.59 -8.53 19.35
CA ASN A 233 20.20 -9.81 19.94
C ASN A 233 19.00 -9.64 20.90
N PRO A 234 17.88 -10.38 20.73
CA PRO A 234 16.66 -10.19 21.52
C PRO A 234 16.79 -10.36 23.05
N THR A 235 17.88 -10.95 23.57
CA THR A 235 18.11 -11.03 25.03
C THR A 235 18.72 -9.75 25.61
N VAL A 236 19.14 -8.79 24.77
CA VAL A 236 19.87 -7.58 25.19
C VAL A 236 18.90 -6.46 25.56
N SER A 237 19.05 -5.92 26.77
CA SER A 237 18.21 -4.83 27.24
C SER A 237 18.61 -3.49 26.59
N ILE A 238 17.80 -3.03 25.63
CA ILE A 238 17.95 -1.73 24.94
C ILE A 238 18.15 -0.59 25.96
N ARG A 239 17.29 -0.51 26.99
CA ARG A 239 17.36 0.54 28.03
C ARG A 239 18.69 0.54 28.79
N LYS A 240 19.28 -0.63 29.08
CA LYS A 240 20.62 -0.71 29.69
C LYS A 240 21.68 -0.27 28.68
N SER A 241 21.62 -0.79 27.46
CA SER A 241 22.63 -0.54 26.42
C SER A 241 22.77 0.95 26.11
N VAL A 242 21.66 1.67 25.94
CA VAL A 242 21.66 3.13 25.72
C VAL A 242 22.25 3.86 26.92
N TRP A 243 21.71 3.68 28.13
CA TRP A 243 22.15 4.46 29.29
C TRP A 243 23.60 4.18 29.71
N TYR A 244 24.07 2.93 29.63
CA TYR A 244 25.47 2.59 29.90
C TYR A 244 26.40 3.24 28.87
N SER A 245 26.10 3.13 27.57
CA SER A 245 26.96 3.68 26.50
C SER A 245 27.10 5.19 26.60
N VAL A 246 25.98 5.90 26.76
CA VAL A 246 25.98 7.37 26.89
C VAL A 246 26.73 7.78 28.16
N THR A 247 26.47 7.14 29.31
CA THR A 247 27.15 7.48 30.58
C THR A 247 28.65 7.24 30.52
N ILE A 248 29.08 6.09 29.98
CA ILE A 248 30.52 5.75 29.82
C ILE A 248 31.19 6.75 28.88
N SER A 249 30.58 7.07 27.74
CA SER A 249 31.08 8.09 26.81
C SER A 249 31.22 9.46 27.51
N THR A 250 30.19 9.93 28.21
CA THR A 250 30.25 11.19 28.98
C THR A 250 31.38 11.20 30.01
N CYS A 251 31.57 10.13 30.78
CA CYS A 251 32.67 10.03 31.75
C CYS A 251 34.04 10.02 31.06
N VAL A 252 34.22 9.26 29.97
CA VAL A 252 35.47 9.21 29.20
C VAL A 252 35.82 10.57 28.60
N TYR A 253 34.82 11.32 28.09
CA TYR A 253 35.00 12.68 27.58
C TYR A 253 35.46 13.68 28.64
N ILE A 254 34.82 13.65 29.82
CA ILE A 254 35.17 14.53 30.93
C ILE A 254 36.60 14.22 31.39
N LEU A 255 36.95 12.95 31.56
CA LEU A 255 38.30 12.52 31.93
C LEU A 255 39.35 12.93 30.87
N LEU A 256 39.11 12.68 29.58
CA LEU A 256 40.03 13.06 28.51
C LEU A 256 40.26 14.58 28.44
N GLY A 257 39.21 15.39 28.58
CA GLY A 257 39.33 16.85 28.56
C GLY A 257 40.09 17.40 29.76
N VAL A 258 39.79 16.88 30.96
CA VAL A 258 40.45 17.26 32.21
C VAL A 258 41.93 16.85 32.21
N ILE A 259 42.20 15.55 32.03
CA ILE A 259 43.56 14.99 32.15
C ILE A 259 44.44 15.50 31.01
N GLY A 260 43.87 15.67 29.80
CA GLY A 260 44.56 16.27 28.66
C GLY A 260 44.95 17.74 28.88
N GLY A 261 44.04 18.54 29.47
CA GLY A 261 44.32 19.94 29.81
C GLY A 261 45.27 20.12 31.00
N MET A 262 45.30 19.17 31.93
CA MET A 262 46.29 19.15 33.03
C MET A 262 47.68 18.74 32.54
N ALA A 263 47.77 17.91 31.49
CA ALA A 263 49.04 17.53 30.88
C ALA A 263 49.59 18.65 29.97
N TYR A 264 48.78 19.17 29.04
CA TYR A 264 49.22 20.14 28.04
C TYR A 264 48.47 21.48 28.16
N GLN A 265 49.22 22.59 28.23
CA GLN A 265 48.63 23.93 28.25
C GLN A 265 47.94 24.22 26.91
N MET A 266 46.61 24.37 26.93
CA MET A 266 45.80 24.54 25.72
C MET A 266 45.44 26.01 25.47
N ASP A 267 45.72 26.51 24.26
CA ASP A 267 45.12 27.76 23.79
C ASP A 267 43.61 27.59 23.50
N SER A 268 42.87 28.66 23.79
CA SER A 268 41.44 28.90 23.55
C SER A 268 40.86 28.43 22.20
N LYS A 269 41.68 28.28 21.15
CA LYS A 269 41.24 27.93 19.78
C LYS A 269 41.91 26.67 19.24
N SER A 270 42.73 25.99 20.05
CA SER A 270 43.61 24.92 19.61
C SER A 270 43.11 23.55 20.09
N ASN A 271 43.11 22.55 19.19
CA ASN A 271 42.78 21.17 19.56
C ASN A 271 43.99 20.45 20.16
N ILE A 272 43.73 19.40 20.96
CA ILE A 272 44.77 18.68 21.71
C ILE A 272 45.84 18.03 20.80
N ILE A 273 45.45 17.60 19.60
CA ILE A 273 46.35 16.99 18.60
C ILE A 273 47.37 18.02 18.11
N ALA A 274 46.93 19.24 17.76
CA ALA A 274 47.81 20.31 17.30
C ALA A 274 48.80 20.78 18.39
N ILE A 275 48.38 20.80 19.65
CA ILE A 275 49.22 21.21 20.78
C ILE A 275 50.33 20.18 21.02
N ILE A 276 50.00 18.89 21.06
CA ILE A 276 51.00 17.81 21.23
C ILE A 276 51.97 17.77 20.03
N ASN A 277 51.48 18.03 18.82
CA ASN A 277 52.32 18.09 17.61
C ASN A 277 53.24 19.33 17.56
N ASN A 278 53.05 20.30 18.46
CA ASN A 278 53.89 21.49 18.60
C ASN A 278 54.70 21.51 19.89
N SER A 279 54.54 20.53 20.80
CA SER A 279 55.31 20.45 22.05
C SER A 279 56.78 20.08 21.80
N SER A 280 57.66 20.53 22.70
CA SER A 280 59.10 20.22 22.67
C SER A 280 59.45 18.89 23.34
N GLU A 281 58.59 18.37 24.23
CA GLU A 281 58.86 17.22 25.09
C GLU A 281 58.29 15.90 24.53
N ARG A 282 58.51 15.64 23.25
CA ARG A 282 57.93 14.49 22.54
C ARG A 282 58.67 13.17 22.81
N SER A 283 58.03 12.29 23.58
CA SER A 283 58.30 10.85 23.55
C SER A 283 57.64 10.20 22.33
N ILE A 284 58.34 9.27 21.67
CA ILE A 284 57.83 8.49 20.53
C ILE A 284 56.50 7.79 20.87
N ILE A 285 56.37 7.28 22.11
CA ILE A 285 55.15 6.62 22.60
C ILE A 285 53.97 7.61 22.65
N SER A 286 54.24 8.87 23.03
CA SER A 286 53.22 9.94 23.05
C SER A 286 52.77 10.28 21.62
N THR A 287 53.73 10.46 20.70
CA THR A 287 53.44 10.75 19.28
C THR A 287 52.61 9.65 18.62
N ILE A 288 52.98 8.38 18.80
CA ILE A 288 52.22 7.25 18.25
C ILE A 288 50.81 7.21 18.84
N THR A 289 50.66 7.31 20.17
CA THR A 289 49.33 7.20 20.81
C THR A 289 48.42 8.37 20.47
N THR A 290 48.97 9.58 20.33
CA THR A 290 48.22 10.80 19.98
C THR A 290 47.67 10.79 18.56
N TYR A 291 48.35 10.16 17.60
CA TYR A 291 47.81 9.96 16.25
C TYR A 291 46.94 8.71 16.15
N LEU A 292 47.31 7.62 16.83
CA LEU A 292 46.58 6.35 16.76
C LEU A 292 45.16 6.47 17.33
N PHE A 293 44.95 7.25 18.39
CA PHE A 293 43.63 7.49 18.97
C PHE A 293 42.60 8.08 17.98
N PRO A 294 42.79 9.30 17.43
CA PRO A 294 41.83 9.88 16.49
C PRO A 294 41.70 9.05 15.20
N LEU A 295 42.76 8.38 14.74
CA LEU A 295 42.67 7.47 13.60
C LEU A 295 41.79 6.25 13.92
N ALA A 296 42.03 5.55 15.03
CA ALA A 296 41.25 4.37 15.43
C ALA A 296 39.75 4.70 15.61
N VAL A 297 39.43 5.90 16.08
CA VAL A 297 38.06 6.37 16.29
C VAL A 297 37.38 6.81 14.99
N LEU A 298 38.02 7.68 14.21
CA LEU A 298 37.40 8.25 13.00
C LEU A 298 37.35 7.22 11.86
N ILE A 299 38.38 6.39 11.70
CA ILE A 299 38.39 5.31 10.68
C ILE A 299 37.42 4.18 11.05
N ALA A 300 37.17 3.90 12.33
CA ALA A 300 36.14 2.94 12.74
C ALA A 300 34.71 3.47 12.52
N SER A 301 34.47 4.76 12.73
CA SER A 301 33.12 5.34 12.62
C SER A 301 32.66 5.60 11.18
N ILE A 302 33.54 5.99 10.25
CA ILE A 302 33.15 6.25 8.84
C ILE A 302 32.40 5.04 8.20
N PRO A 303 32.91 3.78 8.29
CA PRO A 303 32.18 2.61 7.82
C PRO A 303 30.78 2.44 8.40
N VAL A 304 30.59 2.70 9.70
CA VAL A 304 29.28 2.57 10.35
C VAL A 304 28.27 3.53 9.73
N TYR A 305 28.66 4.80 9.53
CA TYR A 305 27.78 5.77 8.87
C TYR A 305 27.52 5.44 7.40
N ALA A 306 28.51 4.90 6.67
CA ALA A 306 28.32 4.41 5.30
C ALA A 306 27.34 3.23 5.22
N ILE A 307 27.48 2.25 6.13
CA ILE A 307 26.56 1.10 6.26
C ILE A 307 25.14 1.58 6.57
N ILE A 308 24.97 2.57 7.46
CA ILE A 308 23.66 3.15 7.80
C ILE A 308 23.02 3.86 6.61
N VAL A 309 23.78 4.65 5.85
CA VAL A 309 23.28 5.26 4.59
C VAL A 309 22.82 4.16 3.63
N ARG A 310 23.65 3.13 3.39
CA ARG A 310 23.30 1.98 2.54
C ARG A 310 22.03 1.27 3.01
N TYR A 311 21.89 0.98 4.32
CA TYR A 311 20.68 0.39 4.88
C TYR A 311 19.45 1.30 4.68
N ASN A 312 19.59 2.62 4.88
CA ASN A 312 18.50 3.59 4.70
C ASN A 312 18.09 3.77 3.22
N LEU A 313 19.00 3.54 2.27
CA LEU A 313 18.71 3.51 0.83
C LEU A 313 18.05 2.20 0.40
N ILE A 314 18.63 1.06 0.77
CA ILE A 314 18.15 -0.28 0.39
C ILE A 314 16.78 -0.57 1.04
N ASN A 315 16.61 -0.33 2.35
CA ASN A 315 15.35 -0.64 3.06
C ASN A 315 14.20 0.33 2.76
N ASN A 316 14.38 1.28 1.83
CA ASN A 316 13.31 2.07 1.20
C ASN A 316 13.20 1.86 -0.32
N ASN A 317 13.96 0.91 -0.89
CA ASN A 317 14.04 0.63 -2.32
C ASN A 317 14.50 1.83 -3.18
N TYR A 318 15.39 2.69 -2.63
CA TYR A 318 16.06 3.76 -3.40
C TYR A 318 17.29 3.24 -4.19
N CYS A 319 17.81 2.06 -3.83
CA CYS A 319 18.92 1.37 -4.51
C CYS A 319 18.69 -0.15 -4.50
N ASP A 320 19.11 -0.84 -5.56
CA ASP A 320 19.09 -2.31 -5.64
C ASP A 320 20.32 -2.91 -4.92
N LYS A 321 20.10 -4.00 -4.15
CA LYS A 321 21.14 -4.71 -3.39
C LYS A 321 22.21 -5.32 -4.30
N ALA A 322 21.86 -5.76 -5.52
CA ALA A 322 22.82 -6.35 -6.45
C ALA A 322 23.86 -5.32 -6.95
N PHE A 323 23.42 -4.09 -7.23
CA PHE A 323 24.27 -3.02 -7.73
C PHE A 323 25.30 -2.56 -6.68
N TYR A 324 24.88 -2.43 -5.42
CA TYR A 324 25.73 -1.95 -4.32
C TYR A 324 26.84 -2.93 -3.90
N LEU A 325 26.76 -4.20 -4.33
CA LEU A 325 27.78 -5.23 -4.08
C LEU A 325 28.70 -5.49 -5.28
N GLY A 326 28.44 -4.86 -6.44
CA GLY A 326 29.20 -5.07 -7.67
C GLY A 326 29.08 -6.48 -8.27
N GLN A 327 28.12 -7.28 -7.82
CA GLN A 327 27.92 -8.66 -8.25
C GLN A 327 26.98 -8.74 -9.46
N THR A 328 27.38 -9.45 -10.50
CA THR A 328 26.48 -9.82 -11.60
C THR A 328 25.39 -10.77 -11.08
N ARG A 329 24.20 -10.67 -11.67
CA ARG A 329 22.96 -11.34 -11.23
C ARG A 329 22.98 -12.89 -11.32
N GLU A 330 24.12 -13.46 -11.70
CA GLU A 330 24.37 -14.90 -11.85
C GLU A 330 25.17 -15.49 -10.67
N HIS A 331 25.96 -14.70 -9.93
CA HIS A 331 26.78 -15.20 -8.82
C HIS A 331 26.05 -15.30 -7.47
N LEU A 332 24.82 -14.79 -7.35
CA LEU A 332 23.96 -15.01 -6.19
C LEU A 332 23.05 -16.26 -6.35
N LYS A 333 23.44 -17.20 -7.22
CA LYS A 333 22.71 -18.46 -7.46
C LYS A 333 23.48 -19.73 -7.03
N SER A 334 24.72 -19.62 -6.56
CA SER A 334 25.58 -20.80 -6.29
C SER A 334 25.62 -21.25 -4.83
N ASP A 335 25.40 -20.36 -3.88
CA ASP A 335 25.85 -20.57 -2.49
C ASP A 335 24.75 -21.06 -1.53
N ASP A 336 23.46 -20.90 -1.89
CA ASP A 336 22.32 -21.47 -1.15
C ASP A 336 22.05 -22.96 -1.51
N ASP A 337 22.60 -23.45 -2.63
CA ASP A 337 22.31 -24.79 -3.17
C ASP A 337 23.16 -25.94 -2.55
N ILE A 338 23.96 -25.66 -1.51
CA ILE A 338 24.83 -26.66 -0.84
C ILE A 338 24.42 -26.88 0.62
N VAL A 339 23.24 -27.45 0.82
CA VAL A 339 22.89 -28.20 2.05
C VAL A 339 22.77 -29.68 1.69
N PRO A 340 23.63 -30.58 2.21
CA PRO A 340 23.59 -31.99 1.86
C PRO A 340 22.33 -32.66 2.40
N LYS A 341 21.68 -33.50 1.57
CA LYS A 341 20.53 -34.32 1.97
C LYS A 341 20.93 -35.24 3.13
N ALA A 342 20.33 -35.01 4.30
CA ALA A 342 20.37 -35.92 5.44
C ALA A 342 18.99 -36.55 5.62
N GLU A 343 18.88 -37.86 5.37
CA GLU A 343 17.65 -38.62 5.57
C GLU A 343 17.59 -39.19 6.99
N GLU A 344 16.39 -39.15 7.59
CA GLU A 344 15.98 -39.75 8.88
C GLU A 344 16.62 -39.24 10.20
N PRO A 345 15.98 -39.47 11.38
CA PRO A 345 14.58 -39.82 11.65
C PRO A 345 13.88 -38.79 12.58
N ILE A 346 12.71 -38.30 12.15
CA ILE A 346 11.91 -37.25 12.84
C ILE A 346 11.37 -37.67 14.23
N GLU A 347 11.39 -38.97 14.55
CA GLU A 347 10.72 -39.51 15.75
C GLU A 347 11.49 -39.31 17.08
N LYS A 348 12.81 -39.04 17.03
CA LYS A 348 13.58 -38.73 18.25
C LYS A 348 13.31 -37.31 18.77
N VAL A 349 13.15 -36.33 17.88
CA VAL A 349 12.94 -34.91 18.26
C VAL A 349 11.58 -34.72 18.95
N LYS A 350 10.51 -35.27 18.36
CA LYS A 350 9.15 -35.22 18.94
C LYS A 350 9.05 -35.88 20.32
N ASN A 351 9.93 -36.83 20.64
CA ASN A 351 10.03 -37.45 21.96
C ASN A 351 10.87 -36.64 22.97
N LEU A 352 11.75 -35.74 22.52
CA LEU A 352 12.41 -34.76 23.39
C LEU A 352 11.46 -33.61 23.74
N GLU A 353 10.77 -33.04 22.75
CA GLU A 353 9.82 -31.94 22.97
C GLU A 353 8.68 -32.34 23.90
N ARG A 354 8.11 -33.54 23.75
CA ARG A 354 7.12 -34.08 24.70
C ARG A 354 7.67 -34.24 26.12
N LYS A 355 8.96 -34.52 26.30
CA LYS A 355 9.58 -34.60 27.63
C LYS A 355 9.82 -33.22 28.25
N LEU A 356 10.29 -32.23 27.49
CA LEU A 356 10.44 -30.86 28.00
C LEU A 356 9.08 -30.25 28.37
N SER A 357 8.07 -30.38 27.51
CA SER A 357 6.72 -29.84 27.78
C SER A 357 6.08 -30.43 29.04
N MET A 358 6.33 -31.71 29.36
CA MET A 358 5.87 -32.33 30.60
C MET A 358 6.64 -31.84 31.84
N SER A 359 7.95 -31.58 31.72
CA SER A 359 8.75 -31.03 32.83
C SER A 359 8.29 -29.61 33.19
N ILE A 360 8.19 -28.72 32.19
CA ILE A 360 7.87 -27.30 32.40
C ILE A 360 6.46 -27.13 32.99
N LEU A 361 5.51 -28.00 32.62
CA LEU A 361 4.16 -27.97 33.19
C LEU A 361 4.08 -28.52 34.63
N SER A 362 4.99 -29.42 35.00
CA SER A 362 5.13 -29.92 36.38
C SER A 362 5.69 -28.83 37.31
N ASP A 363 6.79 -28.18 36.90
CA ASP A 363 7.49 -27.20 37.73
C ASP A 363 6.63 -25.95 37.97
N ALA A 364 5.87 -25.51 36.95
CA ALA A 364 4.95 -24.38 37.03
C ALA A 364 3.78 -24.56 38.03
N LEU A 365 3.44 -25.79 38.42
CA LEU A 365 2.39 -26.09 39.40
C LEU A 365 2.90 -26.19 40.85
N SER A 366 4.21 -26.05 41.09
CA SER A 366 4.84 -26.37 42.37
C SER A 366 5.22 -25.17 43.27
N MET A 367 5.29 -23.93 42.74
CA MET A 367 5.63 -22.74 43.54
C MET A 367 4.40 -21.93 43.97
N LYS A 368 4.27 -21.72 45.28
CA LYS A 368 3.06 -21.20 45.96
C LYS A 368 2.99 -19.69 46.07
N ARG A 369 1.75 -19.23 46.34
CA ARG A 369 1.45 -17.99 47.09
C ARG A 369 2.42 -17.75 48.25
N LEU A 370 2.76 -16.48 48.48
CA LEU A 370 3.31 -16.01 49.74
C LEU A 370 2.30 -15.08 50.43
N GLU A 371 1.83 -15.50 51.59
CA GLU A 371 1.24 -14.65 52.63
C GLU A 371 1.99 -14.94 53.96
N PRO A 372 2.05 -13.99 54.90
CA PRO A 372 3.00 -14.03 56.01
C PRO A 372 2.67 -15.05 57.11
N LYS A 373 3.70 -15.52 57.83
CA LYS A 373 3.60 -16.56 58.86
C LYS A 373 3.28 -16.02 60.26
N SER A 374 2.34 -16.69 60.94
CA SER A 374 2.47 -17.13 62.33
C SER A 374 1.62 -18.41 62.52
N GLY A 375 2.03 -19.43 63.28
CA GLY A 375 3.34 -19.73 63.87
C GLY A 375 3.41 -21.19 64.39
N ASN A 376 4.64 -21.64 64.68
CA ASN A 376 5.01 -22.79 65.54
C ASN A 376 4.58 -24.25 65.21
N ASN A 377 5.62 -25.04 64.91
CA ASN A 377 5.99 -26.33 65.57
C ASN A 377 5.56 -27.72 65.03
N LEU A 378 6.61 -28.55 64.79
CA LEU A 378 6.74 -30.02 64.94
C LEU A 378 5.87 -30.94 64.03
N SER A 379 6.43 -31.73 63.10
CA SER A 379 7.11 -33.06 63.23
C SER A 379 6.11 -34.26 63.20
N ILE A 380 6.37 -35.45 62.64
CA ILE A 380 7.62 -36.10 62.16
C ILE A 380 7.31 -37.29 61.19
N ASP A 381 8.28 -37.67 60.35
CA ASP A 381 8.61 -38.96 59.67
C ASP A 381 7.61 -39.88 58.86
N ASP A 382 8.06 -40.19 57.62
CA ASP A 382 8.34 -41.51 57.00
C ASP A 382 7.35 -42.49 56.28
N PHE A 383 7.83 -42.96 55.10
CA PHE A 383 7.78 -44.31 54.47
C PHE A 383 6.42 -44.92 53.98
N HIS A 384 6.33 -45.84 52.99
CA HIS A 384 7.10 -46.14 51.76
C HIS A 384 6.33 -47.17 50.86
N LEU A 385 6.70 -47.29 49.56
CA LEU A 385 6.51 -48.47 48.68
C LEU A 385 5.12 -48.88 48.10
N SER A 386 5.16 -49.84 47.16
CA SER A 386 4.11 -50.36 46.22
C SER A 386 4.28 -51.92 46.09
N PRO A 387 3.84 -52.71 45.07
CA PRO A 387 3.01 -52.47 43.85
C PRO A 387 2.01 -53.61 43.39
N SER A 388 1.38 -53.44 42.21
CA SER A 388 1.22 -54.42 41.09
C SER A 388 -0.06 -55.29 40.80
N THR A 389 -0.40 -55.36 39.48
CA THR A 389 -1.03 -56.48 38.68
C THR A 389 -2.57 -56.75 38.62
N THR A 390 -3.01 -57.57 37.64
CA THR A 390 -4.38 -57.75 37.03
C THR A 390 -4.57 -59.25 36.57
N PRO A 391 -5.47 -59.76 35.64
CA PRO A 391 -6.57 -59.22 34.77
C PRO A 391 -7.84 -60.14 34.49
N ARG A 392 -8.66 -59.77 33.46
CA ARG A 392 -9.46 -60.60 32.47
C ARG A 392 -10.96 -61.05 32.65
N ARG A 393 -11.77 -60.70 31.61
CA ARG A 393 -12.97 -61.42 30.99
C ARG A 393 -14.30 -61.49 31.80
N ARG A 394 -15.53 -61.79 31.29
CA ARG A 394 -16.06 -62.42 30.01
C ARG A 394 -17.48 -61.87 29.61
N ARG A 395 -18.26 -62.54 28.71
CA ARG A 395 -19.54 -62.09 28.03
C ARG A 395 -20.86 -62.65 28.66
N SER A 396 -22.05 -62.00 28.48
CA SER A 396 -23.13 -62.38 27.49
C SER A 396 -24.63 -62.06 27.84
N ARG A 397 -25.46 -61.81 26.79
CA ARG A 397 -26.92 -62.08 26.59
C ARG A 397 -28.03 -61.06 27.00
N ASP A 398 -29.20 -61.25 26.38
CA ASP A 398 -30.28 -60.27 26.06
C ASP A 398 -31.70 -60.71 26.51
N SER A 399 -32.70 -59.80 26.58
CA SER A 399 -34.10 -59.91 26.06
C SER A 399 -35.09 -58.86 26.63
N ASN A 400 -36.28 -58.72 26.02
CA ASN A 400 -37.31 -57.66 26.26
C ASN A 400 -38.59 -58.19 26.96
N PHE A 401 -39.40 -57.33 27.62
CA PHE A 401 -40.83 -57.08 27.30
C PHE A 401 -41.48 -55.90 28.09
N SER A 402 -42.81 -55.69 28.04
CA SER A 402 -43.49 -54.40 28.31
C SER A 402 -44.85 -54.44 29.05
N ARG A 403 -45.29 -53.26 29.56
CA ARG A 403 -46.66 -52.63 29.62
C ARG A 403 -47.30 -52.18 30.97
N SER A 404 -47.97 -51.00 30.86
CA SER A 404 -49.23 -50.50 31.46
C SER A 404 -49.38 -49.98 32.93
N SER A 405 -49.39 -48.63 33.03
CA SER A 405 -50.43 -47.72 33.62
C SER A 405 -50.76 -47.64 35.13
N GLY A 406 -50.70 -46.42 35.68
CA GLY A 406 -51.32 -45.93 36.94
C GLY A 406 -51.08 -44.41 37.14
N LEU A 407 -52.03 -43.65 37.68
CA LEU A 407 -52.15 -42.16 37.58
C LEU A 407 -51.61 -41.32 38.78
N ASP A 408 -51.37 -40.02 38.50
CA ASP A 408 -51.45 -38.79 39.34
C ASP A 408 -50.68 -38.68 40.69
N SER A 409 -49.90 -37.64 41.02
CA SER A 409 -49.77 -36.26 40.51
C SER A 409 -48.68 -35.46 41.29
N ASN A 410 -48.25 -34.30 40.74
CA ASN A 410 -47.57 -33.15 41.37
C ASN A 410 -46.19 -33.31 42.06
N GLY A 411 -45.15 -32.60 41.56
CA GLY A 411 -43.83 -32.55 42.21
C GLY A 411 -42.76 -31.57 41.68
N GLY A 412 -42.90 -31.03 40.46
CA GLY A 412 -41.96 -30.05 39.89
C GLY A 412 -40.70 -30.65 39.23
N GLY A 413 -40.34 -30.18 38.04
CA GLY A 413 -39.18 -30.66 37.28
C GLY A 413 -38.89 -29.83 36.03
N VAL A 414 -37.65 -29.90 35.55
CA VAL A 414 -37.16 -29.21 34.35
C VAL A 414 -36.17 -30.12 33.62
N ASP A 415 -36.55 -30.70 32.49
CA ASP A 415 -35.66 -31.02 31.36
C ASP A 415 -36.39 -31.57 30.12
N PHE A 416 -35.96 -31.10 28.94
CA PHE A 416 -36.03 -31.61 27.55
C PHE A 416 -37.25 -32.33 26.90
N VAL A 417 -37.34 -32.10 25.57
CA VAL A 417 -37.99 -32.86 24.47
C VAL A 417 -39.41 -32.46 23.98
N VAL A 418 -39.45 -32.03 22.70
CA VAL A 418 -40.50 -32.04 21.65
C VAL A 418 -42.00 -32.13 22.03
N ILE A 419 -42.79 -31.20 21.46
CA ILE A 419 -44.23 -31.40 21.16
C ILE A 419 -44.51 -31.12 19.68
N ASN A 420 -45.43 -31.90 19.10
CA ASN A 420 -46.00 -31.76 17.76
C ASN A 420 -47.41 -31.13 17.87
N THR A 421 -47.80 -30.24 16.96
CA THR A 421 -49.08 -29.50 17.04
C THR A 421 -50.07 -29.85 15.93
N SER A 422 -51.32 -30.10 16.33
CA SER A 422 -52.47 -30.29 15.44
C SER A 422 -53.59 -29.32 15.80
N ILE A 423 -54.10 -28.57 14.82
CA ILE A 423 -55.37 -27.83 14.91
C ILE A 423 -56.24 -28.23 13.71
N ASN A 424 -57.54 -28.33 13.94
CA ASN A 424 -58.48 -29.00 13.04
C ASN A 424 -59.22 -28.03 12.09
N THR A 425 -59.73 -28.55 10.98
CA THR A 425 -60.33 -27.80 9.87
C THR A 425 -61.77 -27.33 10.13
N LYS A 426 -62.18 -26.25 9.44
CA LYS A 426 -63.55 -26.07 8.94
C LYS A 426 -63.53 -25.57 7.49
N GLN A 427 -64.51 -26.00 6.70
CA GLN A 427 -64.59 -25.83 5.24
C GLN A 427 -65.13 -24.46 4.80
N MET A 428 -64.78 -24.07 3.58
CA MET A 428 -65.77 -23.84 2.51
C MET A 428 -65.14 -24.09 1.12
N ASP A 429 -65.97 -24.51 0.17
CA ASP A 429 -65.63 -24.84 -1.23
C ASP A 429 -65.37 -23.54 -2.06
N ILE A 430 -65.15 -23.45 -3.39
CA ILE A 430 -65.57 -24.17 -4.62
C ILE A 430 -64.57 -23.74 -5.76
N PRO A 431 -64.61 -24.23 -7.03
CA PRO A 431 -64.39 -25.57 -7.58
C PRO A 431 -63.08 -25.72 -8.41
N ILE A 432 -62.83 -26.91 -8.98
CA ILE A 432 -61.92 -27.16 -10.12
C ILE A 432 -62.73 -27.12 -11.43
N TYR A 433 -62.13 -26.69 -12.55
CA TYR A 433 -62.54 -27.16 -13.88
C TYR A 433 -61.37 -27.31 -14.85
N SER A 434 -61.49 -28.27 -15.77
CA SER A 434 -60.47 -28.67 -16.75
C SER A 434 -61.00 -28.63 -18.17
N SER A 435 -60.21 -28.15 -19.13
CA SER A 435 -60.38 -28.46 -20.55
C SER A 435 -59.10 -28.25 -21.36
N SER A 436 -59.01 -28.95 -22.48
CA SER A 436 -57.99 -28.79 -23.52
C SER A 436 -58.71 -28.46 -24.86
N PRO A 437 -58.00 -28.21 -25.98
CA PRO A 437 -58.23 -27.03 -26.82
C PRO A 437 -59.29 -27.19 -27.92
N LYS A 438 -59.66 -26.05 -28.55
CA LYS A 438 -60.15 -26.01 -29.93
C LYS A 438 -59.92 -24.66 -30.63
N GLU A 439 -59.98 -24.67 -31.96
CA GLU A 439 -59.56 -23.57 -32.84
C GLU A 439 -60.48 -22.34 -32.79
N LEU A 440 -59.96 -21.17 -33.18
CA LEU A 440 -60.51 -20.33 -34.28
C LEU A 440 -59.66 -19.08 -34.60
N GLU A 441 -59.36 -18.91 -35.88
CA GLU A 441 -58.92 -17.68 -36.58
C GLU A 441 -60.14 -17.09 -37.34
N PRO A 442 -60.04 -15.99 -38.13
CA PRO A 442 -59.26 -14.74 -37.98
C PRO A 442 -60.11 -13.46 -38.25
N SER A 443 -59.58 -12.25 -38.00
CA SER A 443 -59.86 -10.97 -38.72
C SER A 443 -59.35 -9.74 -37.94
N SER A 444 -59.21 -8.52 -38.49
CA SER A 444 -58.44 -8.04 -39.68
C SER A 444 -58.69 -6.53 -39.89
N ALA A 445 -57.64 -5.72 -40.12
CA ALA A 445 -57.71 -4.30 -40.57
C ALA A 445 -58.35 -3.27 -39.58
N ALA A 446 -58.20 -1.94 -39.70
CA ALA A 446 -57.39 -1.07 -40.58
C ALA A 446 -57.29 0.39 -40.04
N PHE A 447 -56.18 1.11 -40.33
CA PHE A 447 -55.99 2.58 -40.54
C PHE A 447 -56.43 3.59 -39.42
N LEU A 448 -55.63 4.62 -39.05
CA LEU A 448 -55.38 5.92 -39.72
C LEU A 448 -56.68 6.72 -40.03
N THR A 449 -56.83 8.02 -39.75
CA THR A 449 -55.87 9.14 -39.91
C THR A 449 -56.20 10.39 -39.04
N ILE A 450 -55.33 11.40 -39.06
CA ILE A 450 -55.36 12.73 -38.38
C ILE A 450 -55.48 13.83 -39.46
N PRO A 451 -56.36 14.88 -39.38
CA PRO A 451 -56.11 16.07 -38.53
C PRO A 451 -57.36 16.87 -38.05
N GLY A 452 -57.12 17.99 -37.33
CA GLY A 452 -58.12 19.05 -37.07
C GLY A 452 -57.56 20.22 -36.23
N SER A 453 -57.31 21.40 -36.82
CA SER A 453 -56.50 22.48 -36.22
C SER A 453 -57.15 23.88 -36.26
N VAL A 454 -57.05 24.62 -35.14
CA VAL A 454 -57.09 26.10 -35.09
C VAL A 454 -56.18 26.53 -33.90
N GLY A 455 -55.53 27.70 -33.97
CA GLY A 455 -54.76 28.30 -32.87
C GLY A 455 -54.76 29.84 -32.94
N TYR A 456 -54.15 30.52 -31.98
CA TYR A 456 -53.75 31.95 -32.04
C TYR A 456 -52.75 32.31 -30.90
N ASP A 457 -51.87 33.29 -31.16
CA ASP A 457 -51.05 34.03 -30.16
C ASP A 457 -51.95 34.92 -29.23
N VAL A 458 -51.49 35.68 -28.21
CA VAL A 458 -50.19 36.25 -27.80
C VAL A 458 -50.21 36.54 -26.27
N SER A 459 -49.07 36.51 -25.55
CA SER A 459 -48.77 37.24 -24.26
C SER A 459 -49.73 37.14 -23.03
N GLY A 460 -49.34 37.36 -21.77
CA GLY A 460 -48.04 37.67 -21.15
C GLY A 460 -48.21 38.25 -19.72
N ASP A 461 -47.21 38.04 -18.85
CA ASP A 461 -46.83 38.78 -17.63
C ASP A 461 -47.74 39.00 -16.37
N ILE A 462 -47.11 38.71 -15.22
CA ILE A 462 -47.10 39.44 -13.92
C ILE A 462 -48.35 39.52 -13.00
N GLY A 463 -48.28 38.79 -11.88
CA GLY A 463 -48.58 39.27 -10.50
C GLY A 463 -50.05 39.44 -10.05
N SER A 464 -50.35 39.72 -8.76
CA SER A 464 -49.63 39.52 -7.49
C SER A 464 -50.55 39.87 -6.28
N ILE A 465 -50.30 39.33 -5.07
CA ILE A 465 -50.73 39.89 -3.74
C ILE A 465 -52.28 39.78 -3.49
N ASN A 466 -52.90 39.64 -2.29
CA ASN A 466 -52.60 39.76 -0.84
C ASN A 466 -53.43 38.67 -0.08
N ARG A 467 -52.93 37.92 0.93
CA ARG A 467 -52.93 38.15 2.41
C ARG A 467 -54.20 37.82 3.25
N ASP A 468 -53.89 37.33 4.45
CA ASP A 468 -54.56 37.44 5.78
C ASP A 468 -56.01 36.93 5.99
N LYS A 469 -56.13 35.80 6.73
CA LYS A 469 -56.66 35.79 8.13
C LYS A 469 -56.65 34.41 8.80
N GLU A 470 -56.45 34.41 10.12
CA GLU A 470 -56.70 33.27 11.03
C GLU A 470 -58.15 33.26 11.54
N ASN A 471 -58.65 32.10 11.99
CA ASN A 471 -59.43 32.03 13.23
C ASN A 471 -59.53 30.60 13.82
N SER A 472 -59.90 30.50 15.11
CA SER A 472 -59.75 29.31 15.97
C SER A 472 -61.03 28.82 16.68
N SER A 473 -61.06 27.57 17.16
CA SER A 473 -61.85 27.06 18.34
C SER A 473 -61.66 25.53 18.48
N SER A 474 -61.79 24.82 19.62
CA SER A 474 -61.91 25.07 21.09
C SER A 474 -61.58 23.70 21.79
N SER A 475 -61.76 23.30 23.07
CA SER A 475 -62.13 23.74 24.46
C SER A 475 -62.02 22.45 25.34
N SER A 476 -61.90 22.35 26.67
CA SER A 476 -61.62 23.16 27.89
C SER A 476 -61.32 22.12 29.03
N THR A 477 -61.38 22.24 30.38
CA THR A 477 -61.78 23.22 31.43
C THR A 477 -61.16 22.77 32.80
N GLU A 478 -61.19 23.62 33.84
CA GLU A 478 -61.13 23.28 35.31
C GLU A 478 -59.87 22.57 35.91
N SER A 479 -59.54 22.65 37.22
CA SER A 479 -59.75 23.68 38.28
C SER A 479 -58.83 23.49 39.52
N ASP A 480 -58.61 24.57 40.29
CA ASP A 480 -58.37 24.70 41.75
C ASP A 480 -57.14 24.13 42.56
N THR A 481 -56.39 25.10 43.14
CA THR A 481 -56.01 25.26 44.59
C THR A 481 -54.61 24.92 45.21
N LYS A 482 -54.01 26.01 45.77
CA LYS A 482 -53.40 26.19 47.13
C LYS A 482 -51.88 25.97 47.46
N ILE A 483 -51.22 27.13 47.69
CA ILE A 483 -50.48 27.57 48.92
C ILE A 483 -48.99 27.14 49.19
N PHE A 484 -48.23 28.12 49.71
CA PHE A 484 -46.80 28.22 50.14
C PHE A 484 -46.67 28.13 51.72
N PRO A 485 -45.54 28.41 52.44
CA PRO A 485 -44.08 28.53 52.13
C PRO A 485 -43.11 27.64 53.03
N PRO A 486 -42.17 28.14 53.90
CA PRO A 486 -40.70 28.10 53.65
C PRO A 486 -39.76 27.55 54.78
N GLY A 487 -38.44 27.52 54.51
CA GLY A 487 -37.33 27.50 55.51
C GLY A 487 -36.01 26.94 54.92
N ILE A 488 -34.76 27.48 55.01
CA ILE A 488 -34.02 28.54 55.75
C ILE A 488 -33.03 28.01 56.83
N HIS A 489 -31.72 28.25 56.62
CA HIS A 489 -30.59 28.29 57.60
C HIS A 489 -30.13 26.97 58.27
N LEU A 490 -28.88 26.80 58.78
CA LEU A 490 -27.61 27.58 58.70
C LEU A 490 -26.33 26.70 58.91
N THR A 491 -25.18 27.31 58.62
CA THR A 491 -23.76 26.90 58.76
C THR A 491 -23.28 26.03 59.94
N THR A 492 -22.19 25.28 59.72
CA THR A 492 -20.93 25.38 60.52
C THR A 492 -19.70 24.77 59.81
N SER A 493 -18.48 25.11 60.26
CA SER A 493 -17.15 24.72 59.70
C SER A 493 -16.06 25.05 60.77
N PRO A 494 -14.74 24.96 60.49
CA PRO A 494 -13.86 23.91 59.92
C PRO A 494 -12.98 23.27 61.05
N PRO A 495 -11.84 22.56 60.81
CA PRO A 495 -10.52 23.14 60.44
C PRO A 495 -9.88 22.46 59.18
N LEU A 496 -9.06 23.09 58.31
CA LEU A 496 -7.78 23.85 58.44
C LEU A 496 -6.52 22.96 58.59
N LEU A 497 -5.32 23.32 58.10
CA LEU A 497 -4.81 24.62 57.60
C LEU A 497 -4.06 24.48 56.22
N VAL A 498 -3.08 25.34 55.86
CA VAL A 498 -2.66 25.54 54.44
C VAL A 498 -1.20 26.01 54.21
N SER A 499 -0.58 25.70 53.05
CA SER A 499 0.53 26.47 52.42
C SER A 499 0.95 25.95 51.01
N ARG A 500 1.54 26.71 50.07
CA ARG A 500 1.73 28.17 49.76
C ARG A 500 2.48 28.27 48.40
N THR A 501 2.37 29.27 47.50
CA THR A 501 1.34 30.29 47.24
C THR A 501 1.47 30.86 45.81
N ILE A 502 0.34 30.93 45.10
CA ILE A 502 -0.17 32.01 44.19
C ILE A 502 0.81 33.11 43.69
N PHE A 503 0.77 33.39 42.38
CA PHE A 503 0.64 34.77 41.86
C PHE A 503 -0.26 34.83 40.61
N SER A 504 -0.93 35.96 40.36
CA SER A 504 -2.06 36.07 39.41
C SER A 504 -1.92 37.20 38.37
N ARG A 505 -2.72 37.10 37.29
CA ARG A 505 -2.86 38.14 36.24
C ARG A 505 -3.42 39.45 36.81
N ARG A 506 -3.01 40.59 36.24
CA ARG A 506 -3.74 41.88 36.30
C ARG A 506 -4.10 42.38 34.90
N LYS A 507 -5.16 43.20 34.82
CA LYS A 507 -5.51 44.06 33.68
C LYS A 507 -5.20 45.52 34.04
N SER A 508 -4.70 46.33 33.10
CA SER A 508 -4.98 47.77 33.05
C SER A 508 -4.60 48.40 31.70
N LEU A 509 -5.46 49.32 31.26
CA LEU A 509 -5.50 50.12 30.03
C LEU A 509 -4.18 50.83 29.64
N SER A 510 -3.96 50.99 28.33
CA SER A 510 -3.48 52.25 27.73
C SER A 510 -3.79 52.29 26.22
N SER A 511 -4.13 53.47 25.67
CA SER A 511 -4.50 53.71 24.27
C SER A 511 -4.59 55.21 23.96
N PRO A 512 -4.60 55.64 22.68
CA PRO A 512 -3.69 55.35 21.57
C PRO A 512 -2.78 56.59 21.30
N PRO A 513 -2.22 56.79 20.10
CA PRO A 513 -2.98 57.53 19.07
C PRO A 513 -2.91 56.93 17.65
N THR A 514 -3.77 57.45 16.76
CA THR A 514 -4.00 56.95 15.40
C THR A 514 -3.75 58.06 14.37
N ILE A 515 -3.21 57.73 13.18
CA ILE A 515 -3.40 58.36 11.85
C ILE A 515 -2.79 57.33 10.86
N VAL A 516 -3.56 56.59 10.04
CA VAL A 516 -4.47 56.94 8.92
C VAL A 516 -3.73 57.28 7.62
N ILE A 517 -3.87 56.40 6.63
CA ILE A 517 -4.18 56.70 5.21
C ILE A 517 -5.09 55.54 4.71
N THR A 518 -5.92 55.83 3.70
CA THR A 518 -7.16 55.11 3.36
C THR A 518 -7.05 54.10 2.19
N PRO A 519 -8.07 53.23 1.98
CA PRO A 519 -8.04 52.16 0.98
C PRO A 519 -8.68 52.52 -0.38
N ALA A 520 -8.76 51.49 -1.24
CA ALA A 520 -9.46 51.38 -2.53
C ALA A 520 -8.69 51.81 -3.80
N ILE A 521 -8.73 50.95 -4.82
CA ILE A 521 -9.31 51.21 -6.16
C ILE A 521 -9.43 49.88 -6.92
N THR A 522 -10.58 49.66 -7.56
CA THR A 522 -10.80 48.64 -8.60
C THR A 522 -11.01 49.35 -9.92
N ILE A 523 -10.28 48.97 -10.98
CA ILE A 523 -10.58 49.35 -12.37
C ILE A 523 -10.41 48.13 -13.26
N ASN A 524 -11.30 48.01 -14.24
CA ASN A 524 -11.28 47.02 -15.32
C ASN A 524 -11.00 47.76 -16.65
N ASP A 525 -10.30 47.10 -17.57
CA ASP A 525 -10.22 47.39 -19.01
C ASP A 525 -9.53 48.68 -19.52
N ILE A 526 -9.29 48.67 -20.85
CA ILE A 526 -8.91 49.76 -21.79
C ILE A 526 -7.40 49.96 -22.15
N ILE A 527 -7.05 49.31 -23.27
CA ILE A 527 -6.30 49.81 -24.47
C ILE A 527 -4.90 50.46 -24.32
N ILE A 528 -3.90 49.83 -24.97
CA ILE A 528 -2.69 50.42 -25.60
C ILE A 528 -2.43 49.57 -26.88
N THR A 529 -2.95 49.91 -28.07
CA THR A 529 -2.39 50.77 -29.15
C THR A 529 -1.07 50.32 -29.80
N ASP A 530 -1.17 49.61 -30.93
CA ASP A 530 -0.31 49.79 -32.13
C ASP A 530 -0.79 51.07 -32.88
N PRO A 531 0.03 51.83 -33.65
CA PRO A 531 0.63 51.42 -34.94
C PRO A 531 2.04 52.11 -35.18
N PRO A 532 2.62 52.32 -36.40
CA PRO A 532 2.16 51.99 -37.77
C PRO A 532 3.23 51.48 -38.79
N CYS A 533 2.75 51.30 -40.04
CA CYS A 533 3.47 51.36 -41.33
C CYS A 533 4.35 50.15 -41.78
N ASP A 534 4.32 49.72 -43.07
CA ASP A 534 3.30 49.90 -44.12
C ASP A 534 3.51 48.99 -45.37
N THR A 535 2.60 49.11 -46.35
CA THR A 535 2.76 48.81 -47.80
C THR A 535 2.80 47.36 -48.33
N HIS A 536 1.58 46.86 -48.63
CA HIS A 536 1.08 46.58 -49.99
C HIS A 536 1.54 45.41 -50.89
N SER A 537 0.51 44.87 -51.58
CA SER A 537 0.46 44.23 -52.91
C SER A 537 0.83 42.74 -53.04
N LEU A 538 0.38 42.02 -54.09
CA LEU A 538 -0.95 41.79 -54.70
C LEU A 538 -0.76 40.92 -55.97
N SER A 539 -1.78 40.12 -56.26
CA SER A 539 -2.24 39.69 -57.61
C SER A 539 -1.48 38.64 -58.45
N ILE A 540 -2.20 37.53 -58.67
CA ILE A 540 -2.61 36.94 -59.97
C ILE A 540 -1.57 36.20 -60.84
N GLN A 541 -1.78 34.88 -60.90
CA GLN A 541 -1.74 33.94 -62.04
C GLN A 541 -0.96 34.30 -63.33
N SER A 542 -0.14 33.35 -63.77
CA SER A 542 -0.24 32.83 -65.15
C SER A 542 -0.09 31.30 -65.15
N VAL A 543 -0.49 30.63 -66.23
CA VAL A 543 -0.54 29.17 -66.33
C VAL A 543 0.29 28.71 -67.52
N HIS A 544 1.17 27.71 -67.31
CA HIS A 544 1.33 26.65 -68.31
C HIS A 544 1.75 25.33 -67.67
N THR A 545 1.29 24.25 -68.28
CA THR A 545 1.45 22.86 -67.86
C THR A 545 2.76 22.24 -68.33
N THR A 546 3.37 21.37 -67.51
CA THR A 546 3.48 19.94 -67.85
C THR A 546 3.92 19.07 -66.67
N ASN A 547 3.30 17.90 -66.55
CA ASN A 547 3.76 16.63 -65.96
C ASN A 547 4.45 16.62 -64.58
N SER A 548 3.70 16.14 -63.59
CA SER A 548 4.04 15.00 -62.69
C SER A 548 5.53 14.74 -62.37
N ASN A 549 5.97 14.74 -61.11
CA ASN A 549 5.25 14.26 -59.92
C ASN A 549 5.26 15.21 -58.71
N CYS A 550 4.23 15.07 -57.87
CA CYS A 550 4.00 15.89 -56.69
C CYS A 550 4.84 15.48 -55.45
N PRO A 551 5.00 16.38 -54.43
CA PRO A 551 6.25 16.44 -53.69
C PRO A 551 6.16 16.17 -52.15
N PRO A 552 6.32 17.11 -51.19
CA PRO A 552 7.49 17.04 -50.29
C PRO A 552 7.20 17.20 -48.77
N SER A 553 8.29 17.48 -48.03
CA SER A 553 8.39 18.33 -46.83
C SER A 553 7.89 17.82 -45.46
N SER A 554 8.86 17.31 -44.69
CA SER A 554 9.11 17.69 -43.27
C SER A 554 9.54 19.17 -43.15
N PRO A 555 9.76 19.76 -41.94
CA PRO A 555 9.61 19.28 -40.55
C PRO A 555 8.51 20.09 -39.80
N ILE A 556 8.27 20.09 -38.47
CA ILE A 556 9.03 19.84 -37.22
C ILE A 556 8.03 19.23 -36.20
N ILE A 557 8.34 18.18 -35.43
CA ILE A 557 8.92 18.17 -34.05
C ILE A 557 9.51 16.77 -33.76
N SER A 558 10.51 16.72 -32.87
CA SER A 558 11.41 15.58 -32.62
C SER A 558 10.81 14.37 -31.88
N ILE A 559 11.19 13.19 -32.37
CA ILE A 559 11.40 11.94 -31.59
C ILE A 559 12.86 11.52 -31.85
N TYR A 560 13.56 10.96 -30.87
CA TYR A 560 14.85 10.28 -31.07
C TYR A 560 15.05 9.15 -30.05
N GLU A 561 15.14 7.92 -30.57
CA GLU A 561 15.91 6.82 -29.96
C GLU A 561 17.28 6.72 -30.71
N ASP A 562 18.00 5.61 -30.57
CA ASP A 562 19.20 5.25 -31.34
C ASP A 562 20.43 6.17 -31.27
N ILE A 563 21.27 5.93 -30.26
CA ILE A 563 22.57 5.28 -30.50
C ILE A 563 22.84 4.28 -29.34
N TYR A 564 22.94 2.98 -29.63
CA TYR A 564 24.01 2.08 -29.13
C TYR A 564 23.85 0.63 -29.66
N SER A 565 24.46 0.34 -30.81
CA SER A 565 24.84 -1.03 -31.18
C SER A 565 26.11 -1.00 -32.03
N SER A 566 26.92 -2.07 -31.98
CA SER A 566 28.37 -2.10 -32.28
C SER A 566 29.20 -1.21 -31.33
N SER A 567 30.44 -1.55 -30.95
CA SER A 567 31.40 -2.49 -31.55
C SER A 567 31.89 -3.58 -30.58
N ILE A 568 32.65 -4.56 -31.11
CA ILE A 568 32.87 -5.88 -30.50
C ILE A 568 34.37 -6.22 -30.33
N GLN A 569 34.70 -6.91 -29.23
CA GLN A 569 35.93 -7.71 -28.95
C GLN A 569 37.29 -7.01 -28.72
N LYS A 570 38.14 -7.78 -27.99
CA LYS A 570 39.55 -7.56 -27.60
C LYS A 570 39.73 -6.46 -26.53
N SER A 571 40.63 -6.60 -25.55
CA SER A 571 41.65 -7.64 -25.28
C SER A 571 41.78 -7.91 -23.77
N GLY A 572 42.54 -8.94 -23.39
CA GLY A 572 42.90 -9.22 -21.98
C GLY A 572 44.41 -9.18 -21.76
N ASN A 573 44.81 -8.92 -20.51
CA ASN A 573 46.14 -9.03 -19.91
C ASN A 573 47.35 -8.40 -20.64
N ILE A 574 47.96 -7.39 -20.00
CA ILE A 574 49.41 -7.31 -19.73
C ILE A 574 49.68 -6.24 -18.65
N SER A 575 50.83 -6.30 -17.97
CA SER A 575 51.12 -5.60 -16.72
C SER A 575 52.36 -4.72 -16.75
N LEU A 576 52.24 -3.53 -16.15
CA LEU A 576 53.29 -2.73 -15.46
C LEU A 576 54.54 -2.23 -16.25
N CYS A 577 55.10 -1.14 -15.71
CA CYS A 577 56.21 -0.33 -16.25
C CYS A 577 55.88 0.43 -17.57
N GLU A 578 56.46 1.61 -17.85
CA GLU A 578 57.46 2.39 -17.11
C GLU A 578 57.22 3.91 -17.24
N ILE A 579 58.05 4.73 -16.59
CA ILE A 579 58.00 6.20 -16.56
C ILE A 579 59.09 6.74 -17.51
N GLU A 580 58.81 7.78 -18.33
CA GLU A 580 59.45 9.13 -18.25
C GLU A 580 59.07 10.13 -19.37
N ASN A 581 59.34 11.41 -19.08
CA ASN A 581 59.63 12.59 -19.93
C ASN A 581 58.53 13.40 -20.68
N ASP A 582 58.52 14.68 -20.30
CA ASP A 582 58.50 15.91 -21.12
C ASP A 582 57.24 16.42 -21.84
N SER A 583 56.51 17.23 -21.08
CA SER A 583 56.13 18.62 -21.42
C SER A 583 56.34 19.13 -22.86
N ASN A 584 55.27 19.69 -23.46
CA ASN A 584 55.05 21.15 -23.41
C ASN A 584 53.72 21.62 -24.05
N ASN A 585 53.35 22.86 -23.73
CA ASN A 585 52.30 23.71 -24.32
C ASN A 585 50.83 23.38 -23.97
N LEU A 586 50.34 24.01 -22.90
CA LEU A 586 48.93 24.27 -22.68
C LEU A 586 48.71 25.79 -22.62
N GLY A 587 47.95 26.34 -23.58
CA GLY A 587 47.70 27.78 -23.72
C GLY A 587 46.23 28.13 -23.50
N LEU A 588 45.98 28.93 -22.46
CA LEU A 588 44.85 29.88 -22.27
C LEU A 588 43.50 29.58 -22.95
N TYR A 589 42.41 29.53 -22.17
CA TYR A 589 41.45 30.66 -22.13
C TYR A 589 40.55 30.60 -20.87
N ASN A 590 39.82 31.70 -20.61
CA ASN A 590 39.30 32.05 -19.28
C ASN A 590 37.93 31.46 -18.88
N ASN A 591 37.77 31.16 -17.58
CA ASN A 591 36.49 30.88 -16.92
C ASN A 591 35.88 32.17 -16.35
N SER A 592 34.73 32.62 -16.85
CA SER A 592 34.03 33.83 -16.33
C SER A 592 32.55 33.64 -15.96
N LYS A 593 31.91 32.50 -16.28
CA LYS A 593 30.45 32.31 -16.13
C LYS A 593 29.97 31.60 -14.86
N ILE A 594 30.87 31.09 -14.01
CA ILE A 594 30.48 30.38 -12.77
C ILE A 594 30.12 31.37 -11.63
N GLY A 595 30.61 32.60 -11.68
CA GLY A 595 30.49 33.58 -10.58
C GLY A 595 29.11 34.25 -10.40
N GLU A 596 28.23 34.22 -11.41
CA GLU A 596 26.99 35.02 -11.38
C GLU A 596 25.78 34.28 -10.79
N ILE A 597 25.77 32.95 -10.83
CA ILE A 597 24.64 32.11 -10.40
C ILE A 597 24.35 32.26 -8.89
N PHE A 598 25.34 32.65 -8.08
CA PHE A 598 25.21 32.79 -6.63
C PHE A 598 24.60 34.12 -6.13
N ARG A 599 24.15 35.03 -7.01
CA ARG A 599 23.57 36.34 -6.59
C ARG A 599 22.05 36.35 -6.38
N ALA A 600 21.35 35.23 -6.59
CA ALA A 600 19.88 35.21 -6.68
C ALA A 600 19.08 35.15 -5.35
N PHE A 601 19.71 35.04 -4.18
CA PHE A 601 19.01 34.85 -2.88
C PHE A 601 19.44 35.85 -1.78
N PRO A 602 18.78 37.01 -1.66
CA PRO A 602 18.99 37.92 -0.54
C PRO A 602 18.00 37.62 0.62
N GLY A 603 18.51 37.17 1.78
CA GLY A 603 17.74 37.24 3.05
C GLY A 603 17.76 35.99 3.94
N LEU A 604 18.89 35.68 4.59
CA LEU A 604 18.93 34.86 5.81
C LEU A 604 20.07 35.33 6.74
N PRO A 605 19.92 35.34 8.08
CA PRO A 605 20.84 36.07 8.95
C PRO A 605 22.17 35.35 9.19
N THR A 606 23.28 35.96 8.75
CA THR A 606 24.64 35.43 8.95
C THR A 606 25.15 35.68 10.37
N ARG A 607 25.05 34.71 11.29
CA ARG A 607 25.86 34.66 12.52
C ARG A 607 26.30 33.23 12.88
N TYR A 608 27.61 33.06 13.00
CA TYR A 608 28.38 31.98 13.65
C TYR A 608 27.96 30.52 13.39
N GLY A 609 28.74 29.84 12.54
CA GLY A 609 28.69 28.38 12.34
C GLY A 609 29.45 27.94 11.08
N LEU A 610 29.04 28.44 9.92
CA LEU A 610 29.47 27.94 8.60
C LEU A 610 30.92 28.27 8.19
N LYS A 611 31.69 29.01 9.01
CA LYS A 611 32.96 29.63 8.57
C LYS A 611 34.22 28.80 8.81
N LEU A 612 34.10 27.57 9.32
CA LEU A 612 35.24 26.68 9.60
C LEU A 612 35.41 25.53 8.58
N ALA A 613 34.43 25.31 7.69
CA ALA A 613 34.40 24.15 6.78
C ALA A 613 34.88 24.42 5.34
N ILE A 614 35.23 25.67 4.99
CA ILE A 614 35.50 26.10 3.59
C ILE A 614 37.02 26.30 3.34
N THR A 615 37.85 25.48 3.98
CA THR A 615 39.28 25.32 3.66
C THR A 615 39.56 23.85 3.38
N SER A 616 40.25 23.55 2.27
CA SER A 616 40.47 22.22 1.66
C SER A 616 39.26 21.46 1.04
N GLY A 617 38.01 21.84 1.29
CA GLY A 617 36.82 21.03 0.96
C GLY A 617 36.30 20.99 -0.49
N SER A 618 37.11 21.24 -1.53
CA SER A 618 36.58 21.46 -2.90
C SER A 618 36.44 20.21 -3.79
N THR A 619 37.19 19.13 -3.52
CA THR A 619 37.36 18.03 -4.51
C THR A 619 37.06 16.63 -4.01
N THR A 620 37.10 16.39 -2.71
CA THR A 620 36.52 15.18 -2.09
C THR A 620 35.04 15.02 -2.47
N ILE A 621 34.36 16.16 -2.71
CA ILE A 621 32.98 16.26 -3.21
C ILE A 621 32.80 15.58 -4.57
N ILE A 622 33.82 15.45 -5.43
CA ILE A 622 33.63 14.99 -6.82
C ILE A 622 33.65 13.46 -6.92
N LEU A 623 34.60 12.77 -6.27
CA LEU A 623 34.66 11.29 -6.35
C LEU A 623 33.63 10.61 -5.45
N VAL A 624 33.47 11.08 -4.20
CA VAL A 624 32.36 10.65 -3.33
C VAL A 624 31.02 11.09 -3.95
N GLY A 625 31.03 12.23 -4.65
CA GLY A 625 29.91 12.76 -5.43
C GLY A 625 29.35 11.83 -6.49
N GLY A 626 30.10 10.84 -7.00
CA GLY A 626 29.53 9.83 -7.90
C GLY A 626 28.39 9.03 -7.24
N ILE A 627 28.56 8.68 -5.97
CA ILE A 627 27.54 7.99 -5.17
C ILE A 627 26.49 9.00 -4.68
N LEU A 628 26.91 10.18 -4.19
CA LEU A 628 25.97 11.16 -3.62
C LEU A 628 25.08 11.86 -4.65
N LEU A 629 25.54 12.00 -5.90
CA LEU A 629 24.71 12.51 -7.00
C LEU A 629 23.67 11.46 -7.42
N TYR A 630 24.00 10.16 -7.34
CA TYR A 630 23.03 9.09 -7.54
C TYR A 630 21.98 9.08 -6.42
N ASP A 631 22.39 9.19 -5.14
CA ASP A 631 21.47 9.37 -4.01
C ASP A 631 20.54 10.58 -4.22
N PHE A 632 21.09 11.71 -4.68
CA PHE A 632 20.32 12.93 -4.96
C PHE A 632 19.36 12.75 -6.15
N ILE A 633 19.76 12.02 -7.20
CA ILE A 633 18.89 11.67 -8.34
C ILE A 633 17.77 10.72 -7.90
N CYS A 634 18.06 9.70 -7.09
CA CYS A 634 17.06 8.79 -6.53
C CYS A 634 16.12 9.48 -5.54
N LEU A 635 16.54 10.56 -4.87
CA LEU A 635 15.68 11.40 -4.02
C LEU A 635 14.85 12.41 -4.85
N ALA A 636 15.40 12.96 -5.93
CA ALA A 636 14.71 13.94 -6.80
C ALA A 636 13.69 13.29 -7.75
N PHE A 637 14.04 12.13 -8.32
CA PHE A 637 13.22 11.37 -9.28
C PHE A 637 12.60 10.09 -8.69
N GLY A 638 12.73 9.90 -7.36
CA GLY A 638 12.21 8.75 -6.63
C GLY A 638 10.71 8.54 -6.82
N LYS A 639 10.35 7.65 -7.75
CA LYS A 639 9.01 7.04 -7.81
C LYS A 639 8.72 6.46 -6.43
N ASN A 640 7.50 6.68 -5.90
CA ASN A 640 7.13 6.04 -4.64
C ASN A 640 7.16 4.52 -4.85
N ALA A 641 8.18 3.85 -4.31
CA ALA A 641 8.18 2.40 -4.21
C ALA A 641 7.09 1.98 -3.21
N ASN A 642 5.93 1.61 -3.76
CA ASN A 642 5.13 0.54 -3.16
C ASN A 642 6.04 -0.69 -2.98
N TYR A 643 5.62 -1.66 -2.16
CA TYR A 643 6.22 -2.99 -2.24
C TYR A 643 6.04 -3.50 -3.67
N THR A 644 7.12 -3.49 -4.46
CA THR A 644 7.18 -4.22 -5.72
C THR A 644 7.42 -5.67 -5.35
N THR A 645 6.31 -6.39 -5.14
CA THR A 645 6.26 -7.85 -5.26
C THR A 645 7.11 -8.26 -6.46
N ASP A 646 8.02 -9.21 -6.29
CA ASP A 646 8.77 -9.72 -7.44
C ASP A 646 7.82 -10.56 -8.30
N TYR A 647 7.24 -9.90 -9.29
CA TYR A 647 6.31 -10.49 -10.25
C TYR A 647 7.01 -11.36 -11.30
N SER A 648 8.34 -11.53 -11.26
CA SER A 648 9.05 -12.37 -12.25
C SER A 648 8.69 -13.86 -12.18
N THR A 649 8.16 -14.32 -11.05
CA THR A 649 7.62 -15.68 -10.87
C THR A 649 6.10 -15.77 -10.97
N VAL A 650 5.40 -14.64 -11.14
CA VAL A 650 3.94 -14.57 -11.12
C VAL A 650 3.39 -14.53 -12.56
N PRO A 651 2.34 -15.31 -12.90
CA PRO A 651 1.65 -15.20 -14.18
C PRO A 651 1.27 -13.76 -14.55
N ILE A 652 1.69 -13.30 -15.72
CA ILE A 652 1.45 -11.92 -16.19
C ILE A 652 -0.05 -11.62 -16.32
N GLU A 653 -0.85 -12.66 -16.60
CA GLU A 653 -2.30 -12.67 -16.65
C GLU A 653 -2.92 -12.32 -15.28
N ALA A 654 -2.37 -12.84 -14.18
CA ALA A 654 -2.81 -12.51 -12.82
C ALA A 654 -2.46 -11.05 -12.45
N VAL A 655 -1.27 -10.58 -12.86
CA VAL A 655 -0.82 -9.20 -12.62
C VAL A 655 -1.64 -8.18 -13.43
N ASP A 656 -2.10 -8.55 -14.62
CA ASP A 656 -2.98 -7.70 -15.42
C ASP A 656 -4.46 -7.77 -14.98
N PHE A 657 -4.93 -8.94 -14.52
CA PHE A 657 -6.23 -9.06 -13.83
C PHE A 657 -6.32 -8.10 -12.62
N LEU A 658 -5.25 -7.93 -11.85
CA LEU A 658 -5.23 -6.94 -10.77
C LEU A 658 -5.54 -5.52 -11.26
N LYS A 659 -5.15 -5.13 -12.48
CA LYS A 659 -5.48 -3.82 -13.04
C LYS A 659 -6.97 -3.74 -13.38
N PHE A 660 -7.48 -4.77 -14.05
CA PHE A 660 -8.90 -4.89 -14.42
C PHE A 660 -9.82 -4.75 -13.20
N VAL A 661 -9.62 -5.59 -12.17
CA VAL A 661 -10.51 -5.62 -10.98
C VAL A 661 -10.40 -4.34 -10.14
N ASN A 662 -9.23 -3.69 -10.07
CA ASN A 662 -9.03 -2.40 -9.40
C ASN A 662 -9.63 -1.20 -10.16
N ASN A 663 -9.72 -1.28 -11.50
CA ASN A 663 -10.46 -0.28 -12.29
C ASN A 663 -11.97 -0.53 -12.32
N SER A 664 -12.41 -1.71 -11.87
CA SER A 664 -13.81 -2.18 -11.94
C SER A 664 -14.49 -2.26 -10.56
N PRO A 665 -14.70 -1.15 -9.82
CA PRO A 665 -15.38 -1.15 -8.51
C PRO A 665 -16.91 -1.35 -8.57
N SER A 666 -17.51 -1.37 -9.76
CA SER A 666 -18.94 -1.60 -9.99
C SER A 666 -19.17 -2.23 -11.38
N PRO A 667 -20.34 -2.83 -11.66
CA PRO A 667 -20.67 -3.41 -12.98
C PRO A 667 -20.45 -2.43 -14.15
N PHE A 668 -20.85 -1.17 -13.96
CA PHE A 668 -20.64 -0.11 -14.95
C PHE A 668 -19.16 0.15 -15.30
N HIS A 669 -18.26 -0.06 -14.34
CA HIS A 669 -16.82 0.10 -14.55
C HIS A 669 -16.17 -1.17 -15.12
N ALA A 670 -16.69 -2.36 -14.79
CA ALA A 670 -16.29 -3.60 -15.44
C ALA A 670 -16.57 -3.58 -16.94
N VAL A 671 -17.74 -3.07 -17.33
CA VAL A 671 -18.09 -2.87 -18.76
C VAL A 671 -17.21 -1.82 -19.43
N GLU A 672 -16.87 -0.70 -18.78
CA GLU A 672 -16.02 0.32 -19.41
C GLU A 672 -14.56 -0.12 -19.55
N GLU A 673 -13.99 -0.83 -18.57
CA GLU A 673 -12.66 -1.45 -18.68
C GLU A 673 -12.64 -2.55 -19.77
N ALA A 674 -13.69 -3.40 -19.84
CA ALA A 674 -13.83 -4.39 -20.92
C ALA A 674 -13.97 -3.73 -22.30
N ARG A 675 -14.80 -2.70 -22.41
CA ARG A 675 -14.96 -1.85 -23.61
C ARG A 675 -13.64 -1.23 -24.05
N SER A 676 -12.88 -0.66 -23.11
CA SER A 676 -11.59 -0.03 -23.40
C SER A 676 -10.61 -1.03 -24.02
N ARG A 677 -10.55 -2.25 -23.47
CA ARG A 677 -9.71 -3.35 -23.99
C ARG A 677 -10.13 -3.81 -25.37
N LEU A 678 -11.44 -4.01 -25.60
CA LEU A 678 -12.00 -4.40 -26.90
C LEU A 678 -11.71 -3.36 -28.01
N VAL A 679 -11.90 -2.07 -27.70
CA VAL A 679 -11.55 -0.97 -28.61
C VAL A 679 -10.04 -0.93 -28.88
N GLY A 680 -9.21 -1.16 -27.85
CA GLY A 680 -7.75 -1.22 -27.96
C GLY A 680 -7.21 -2.31 -28.89
N VAL A 681 -8.00 -3.34 -29.20
CA VAL A 681 -7.65 -4.41 -30.17
C VAL A 681 -8.58 -4.46 -31.39
N GLY A 682 -9.28 -3.36 -31.66
CA GLY A 682 -9.99 -3.12 -32.93
C GLY A 682 -11.38 -3.75 -33.04
N PHE A 683 -12.14 -3.89 -31.94
CA PHE A 683 -13.58 -4.20 -32.01
C PHE A 683 -14.41 -2.91 -32.20
N GLU A 684 -15.41 -2.95 -33.09
CA GLU A 684 -16.30 -1.82 -33.40
C GLU A 684 -17.50 -1.72 -32.43
N GLU A 685 -17.84 -0.53 -31.93
CA GLU A 685 -19.06 -0.31 -31.11
C GLU A 685 -20.32 -0.29 -31.99
N LEU A 686 -21.11 -1.37 -31.90
CA LEU A 686 -22.46 -1.43 -32.45
C LEU A 686 -23.42 -0.70 -31.51
N LYS A 687 -24.25 0.17 -32.07
CA LYS A 687 -25.39 0.74 -31.35
C LYS A 687 -26.54 -0.26 -31.39
N GLU A 688 -27.09 -0.60 -30.22
CA GLU A 688 -28.17 -1.58 -30.12
C GLU A 688 -29.49 -1.09 -30.76
N ARG A 689 -29.71 0.24 -30.80
CA ARG A 689 -30.89 0.87 -31.41
C ARG A 689 -30.81 0.98 -32.93
N ASP A 690 -29.64 0.79 -33.52
CA ASP A 690 -29.41 0.91 -34.96
C ASP A 690 -29.59 -0.46 -35.64
N SER A 691 -29.92 -0.48 -36.93
CA SER A 691 -29.89 -1.73 -37.70
C SER A 691 -28.46 -2.26 -37.87
N TRP A 692 -28.31 -3.58 -37.84
CA TRP A 692 -27.03 -4.27 -38.06
C TRP A 692 -26.95 -4.95 -39.45
N THR A 693 -28.04 -4.97 -40.21
CA THR A 693 -28.13 -5.56 -41.55
C THR A 693 -27.07 -4.97 -42.49
N ARG A 694 -26.20 -5.82 -43.05
CA ARG A 694 -25.03 -5.46 -43.90
C ARG A 694 -23.94 -4.63 -43.19
N ARG A 695 -24.03 -4.40 -41.88
CA ARG A 695 -22.95 -3.79 -41.07
C ARG A 695 -21.97 -4.85 -40.57
N LEU A 696 -22.47 -6.05 -40.27
CA LEU A 696 -21.66 -7.21 -39.91
C LEU A 696 -21.00 -7.81 -41.15
N LYS A 697 -19.77 -8.31 -41.00
CA LYS A 697 -18.96 -8.91 -42.06
C LYS A 697 -18.18 -10.12 -41.53
N PRO A 698 -17.85 -11.13 -42.37
CA PRO A 698 -16.83 -12.12 -42.05
C PRO A 698 -15.51 -11.44 -41.66
N ASN A 699 -14.76 -12.06 -40.74
CA ASN A 699 -13.58 -11.50 -40.04
C ASN A 699 -13.83 -10.19 -39.27
N GLY A 700 -15.08 -9.72 -39.16
CA GLY A 700 -15.43 -8.52 -38.41
C GLY A 700 -15.49 -8.76 -36.90
N LYS A 701 -15.02 -7.79 -36.11
CA LYS A 701 -14.97 -7.83 -34.64
C LYS A 701 -15.82 -6.69 -34.06
N TYR A 702 -16.78 -7.02 -33.19
CA TYR A 702 -17.87 -6.12 -32.79
C TYR A 702 -18.21 -6.25 -31.31
N TYR A 703 -18.73 -5.18 -30.70
CA TYR A 703 -19.34 -5.25 -29.37
C TYR A 703 -20.49 -4.27 -29.21
N PHE A 704 -21.35 -4.50 -28.23
CA PHE A 704 -22.32 -3.52 -27.75
C PHE A 704 -22.57 -3.68 -26.25
N THR A 705 -23.17 -2.67 -25.64
CA THR A 705 -23.44 -2.63 -24.19
C THR A 705 -24.91 -2.31 -23.93
N ARG A 706 -25.55 -3.01 -22.99
CA ARG A 706 -26.87 -2.62 -22.45
C ARG A 706 -26.76 -2.20 -20.99
N ASN A 707 -27.57 -1.20 -20.60
CA ASN A 707 -27.51 -0.49 -19.32
C ASN A 707 -26.13 0.14 -18.98
N LYS A 708 -25.13 0.02 -19.86
CA LYS A 708 -23.69 0.18 -19.59
C LYS A 708 -23.16 -0.67 -18.42
N SER A 709 -23.88 -1.71 -17.98
CA SER A 709 -23.42 -2.72 -17.01
C SER A 709 -23.37 -4.16 -17.56
N THR A 710 -23.95 -4.40 -18.74
CA THR A 710 -23.81 -5.64 -19.50
C THR A 710 -23.13 -5.37 -20.84
N ILE A 711 -22.23 -6.27 -21.26
CA ILE A 711 -21.52 -6.18 -22.55
C ILE A 711 -21.55 -7.53 -23.27
N ILE A 712 -21.81 -7.48 -24.57
CA ILE A 712 -21.65 -8.61 -25.49
C ILE A 712 -20.64 -8.20 -26.56
N ALA A 713 -19.63 -9.04 -26.78
CA ALA A 713 -18.62 -8.84 -27.81
C ALA A 713 -18.43 -10.13 -28.61
N PHE A 714 -18.22 -10.01 -29.91
CA PHE A 714 -18.14 -11.15 -30.81
C PHE A 714 -17.23 -10.90 -32.02
N ALA A 715 -16.70 -11.99 -32.56
CA ALA A 715 -15.93 -12.03 -33.80
C ALA A 715 -16.57 -13.03 -34.77
N VAL A 716 -16.79 -12.61 -36.01
CA VAL A 716 -17.41 -13.42 -37.06
C VAL A 716 -16.32 -14.16 -37.83
N GLY A 717 -16.40 -15.49 -37.91
CA GLY A 717 -15.46 -16.29 -38.71
C GLY A 717 -15.52 -15.98 -40.21
N GLY A 718 -14.40 -16.16 -40.91
CA GLY A 718 -14.25 -15.96 -42.36
C GLY A 718 -15.04 -16.95 -43.21
N ARG A 719 -15.32 -18.15 -42.67
CA ARG A 719 -16.23 -19.15 -43.25
C ARG A 719 -17.62 -19.15 -42.62
N TYR A 720 -17.96 -18.17 -41.78
CA TYR A 720 -19.30 -18.14 -41.18
C TYR A 720 -20.36 -17.88 -42.26
N THR A 721 -21.28 -18.84 -42.38
CA THR A 721 -22.53 -18.73 -43.11
C THR A 721 -23.70 -18.74 -42.11
N PRO A 722 -24.79 -17.96 -42.34
CA PRO A 722 -25.97 -18.04 -41.50
C PRO A 722 -26.47 -19.49 -41.37
N GLY A 723 -26.71 -19.93 -40.14
CA GLY A 723 -27.04 -21.33 -39.82
C GLY A 723 -25.85 -22.11 -39.27
N ASN A 724 -24.63 -21.55 -39.23
CA ASN A 724 -23.50 -22.10 -38.49
C ASN A 724 -23.59 -21.79 -36.99
N GLY A 725 -22.71 -22.40 -36.18
CA GLY A 725 -22.76 -22.30 -34.72
C GLY A 725 -22.20 -21.02 -34.11
N PHE A 726 -22.47 -20.85 -32.82
CA PHE A 726 -21.85 -19.88 -31.95
C PHE A 726 -21.00 -20.60 -30.90
N SER A 727 -19.74 -20.17 -30.76
CA SER A 727 -18.85 -20.54 -29.66
C SER A 727 -19.03 -19.47 -28.57
N ILE A 728 -19.78 -19.75 -27.50
CA ILE A 728 -20.19 -18.73 -26.51
C ILE A 728 -19.52 -18.96 -25.15
N VAL A 729 -19.00 -17.90 -24.53
CA VAL A 729 -18.63 -17.88 -23.09
C VAL A 729 -19.46 -16.80 -22.36
N GLY A 730 -20.32 -17.24 -21.43
CA GLY A 730 -21.14 -16.36 -20.59
C GLY A 730 -20.53 -16.19 -19.19
N THR A 731 -20.64 -15.00 -18.61
CA THR A 731 -20.14 -14.64 -17.25
C THR A 731 -21.02 -13.51 -16.66
N HIS A 732 -20.69 -12.97 -15.49
CA HIS A 732 -21.30 -11.73 -14.97
C HIS A 732 -20.30 -10.68 -14.45
N THR A 733 -20.73 -9.42 -14.53
CA THR A 733 -19.99 -8.20 -14.18
C THR A 733 -20.31 -7.68 -12.77
N ASP A 734 -21.30 -8.27 -12.11
CA ASP A 734 -21.72 -7.96 -10.75
C ASP A 734 -21.26 -8.98 -9.72
N SER A 735 -21.33 -8.54 -8.47
CA SER A 735 -20.86 -9.19 -7.25
C SER A 735 -21.72 -8.66 -6.08
N PRO A 736 -21.75 -9.32 -4.91
CA PRO A 736 -22.54 -8.84 -3.79
C PRO A 736 -21.94 -7.54 -3.24
N CYS A 737 -22.77 -6.53 -3.05
CA CYS A 737 -22.32 -5.22 -2.58
C CYS A 737 -23.38 -4.47 -1.78
N LEU A 738 -22.94 -3.42 -1.09
CA LEU A 738 -23.87 -2.44 -0.51
C LEU A 738 -24.12 -1.35 -1.56
N LYS A 739 -25.38 -1.14 -1.97
CA LYS A 739 -25.76 -0.05 -2.88
C LYS A 739 -26.34 1.13 -2.09
N VAL A 740 -26.11 2.37 -2.54
CA VAL A 740 -26.69 3.56 -1.88
C VAL A 740 -28.19 3.64 -2.18
N LYS A 741 -29.03 3.81 -1.15
CA LYS A 741 -30.49 3.89 -1.33
C LYS A 741 -30.92 5.17 -2.05
N PRO A 742 -32.03 5.15 -2.83
CA PRO A 742 -32.60 6.34 -3.50
C PRO A 742 -32.99 7.49 -2.55
N VAL A 743 -33.19 7.20 -1.26
CA VAL A 743 -33.15 8.19 -0.18
C VAL A 743 -32.17 7.67 0.86
N SER A 744 -31.03 8.33 1.00
CA SER A 744 -29.91 7.86 1.84
C SER A 744 -29.51 8.81 2.97
N LYS A 745 -30.15 9.99 3.09
CA LYS A 745 -29.95 10.95 4.19
C LYS A 745 -30.42 10.34 5.54
N LYS A 746 -29.51 9.70 6.27
CA LYS A 746 -29.72 9.25 7.67
C LYS A 746 -28.83 10.06 8.63
N SER A 747 -29.29 10.30 9.85
CA SER A 747 -28.51 10.98 10.90
C SER A 747 -28.79 10.37 12.27
N SER A 748 -27.78 10.16 13.09
CA SER A 748 -27.91 9.64 14.46
C SER A 748 -26.72 10.06 15.32
N ALA A 749 -26.95 10.33 16.62
CA ALA A 749 -25.89 10.66 17.60
C ALA A 749 -24.85 11.72 17.15
N LYS A 750 -25.29 12.77 16.43
CA LYS A 750 -24.46 13.81 15.78
C LYS A 750 -23.53 13.30 14.65
N TYR A 751 -23.69 12.07 14.17
CA TYR A 751 -23.10 11.56 12.93
C TYR A 751 -24.07 11.71 11.75
N LEU A 752 -23.50 11.93 10.56
CA LEU A 752 -24.18 11.82 9.28
C LEU A 752 -23.89 10.43 8.69
N GLN A 753 -24.94 9.80 8.18
CA GLN A 753 -24.95 8.42 7.72
C GLN A 753 -25.55 8.31 6.31
N VAL A 754 -25.11 7.31 5.55
CA VAL A 754 -25.65 6.99 4.23
C VAL A 754 -26.46 5.69 4.33
N GLY A 755 -27.77 5.77 4.08
CA GLY A 755 -28.61 4.58 3.96
C GLY A 755 -28.19 3.71 2.77
N VAL A 756 -27.98 2.42 3.02
CA VAL A 756 -27.55 1.43 2.03
C VAL A 756 -28.48 0.22 1.99
N GLU A 757 -28.47 -0.48 0.87
CA GLU A 757 -29.21 -1.70 0.56
C GLU A 757 -28.23 -2.86 0.32
N THR A 758 -28.57 -4.07 0.77
CA THR A 758 -27.78 -5.28 0.51
C THR A 758 -28.16 -5.89 -0.84
N TYR A 759 -27.23 -5.88 -1.79
CA TYR A 759 -27.38 -6.48 -3.11
C TYR A 759 -26.59 -7.80 -3.18
N GLY A 760 -27.22 -8.88 -3.64
CA GLY A 760 -26.58 -10.19 -3.75
C GLY A 760 -26.43 -11.00 -2.45
N GLY A 761 -25.75 -12.13 -2.55
CA GLY A 761 -25.57 -13.15 -1.50
C GLY A 761 -24.50 -12.83 -0.44
N GLY A 762 -24.16 -11.55 -0.22
CA GLY A 762 -22.94 -11.10 0.45
C GLY A 762 -22.65 -11.63 1.86
N LEU A 763 -21.37 -11.86 2.16
CA LEU A 763 -20.85 -12.10 3.51
C LEU A 763 -20.72 -10.77 4.27
N TRP A 764 -21.86 -10.21 4.67
CA TRP A 764 -22.00 -8.84 5.21
C TRP A 764 -21.17 -8.54 6.47
N ASN A 765 -20.77 -9.57 7.23
CA ASN A 765 -19.83 -9.42 8.34
C ASN A 765 -18.46 -8.90 7.89
N THR A 766 -18.04 -9.22 6.65
CA THR A 766 -16.72 -8.83 6.11
C THR A 766 -16.66 -7.37 5.66
N TRP A 767 -17.82 -6.72 5.49
CA TRP A 767 -17.98 -5.30 5.15
C TRP A 767 -17.81 -4.36 6.36
N PHE A 768 -17.89 -4.89 7.58
CA PHE A 768 -17.55 -4.13 8.78
C PHE A 768 -16.06 -3.83 8.83
N ASP A 769 -15.74 -2.66 9.40
CA ASP A 769 -14.39 -2.15 9.62
C ASP A 769 -13.46 -2.14 8.39
N ARG A 770 -14.08 -1.95 7.22
CA ARG A 770 -13.46 -1.67 5.92
C ARG A 770 -13.37 -0.17 5.63
N ASP A 771 -12.34 0.24 4.92
CA ASP A 771 -12.18 1.61 4.42
C ASP A 771 -12.92 1.76 3.09
N LEU A 772 -14.20 2.11 3.17
CA LEU A 772 -15.13 2.07 2.04
C LEU A 772 -15.20 3.41 1.30
N SER A 773 -15.55 3.32 0.03
CA SER A 773 -15.91 4.47 -0.80
C SER A 773 -17.02 4.10 -1.79
N VAL A 774 -17.44 5.03 -2.65
CA VAL A 774 -18.51 4.82 -3.65
C VAL A 774 -17.97 4.89 -5.07
N ALA A 775 -18.50 4.02 -5.93
CA ALA A 775 -18.33 4.08 -7.37
C ALA A 775 -19.58 3.56 -8.10
N GLY A 776 -19.84 4.08 -9.29
CA GLY A 776 -21.01 3.69 -10.09
C GLY A 776 -21.32 4.71 -11.16
N ARG A 777 -22.62 4.91 -11.43
CA ARG A 777 -23.12 5.88 -12.42
C ARG A 777 -23.92 7.01 -11.79
N VAL A 778 -23.90 8.16 -12.45
CA VAL A 778 -24.70 9.34 -12.14
C VAL A 778 -25.37 9.82 -13.44
N MET A 779 -26.67 10.11 -13.36
CA MET A 779 -27.43 10.74 -14.43
C MET A 779 -27.33 12.25 -14.27
N VAL A 780 -26.70 12.91 -15.25
CA VAL A 780 -26.31 14.32 -15.17
C VAL A 780 -26.99 15.13 -16.27
N GLU A 781 -27.64 16.24 -15.89
CA GLU A 781 -28.10 17.23 -16.85
C GLU A 781 -26.91 18.12 -17.30
N THR A 782 -26.62 18.09 -18.60
CA THR A 782 -25.44 18.75 -19.19
C THR A 782 -25.76 20.11 -19.82
N SER A 783 -26.98 20.23 -20.32
CA SER A 783 -27.67 21.47 -20.70
C SER A 783 -29.17 21.20 -20.49
N GLU A 784 -29.99 22.24 -20.56
CA GLU A 784 -31.46 22.16 -20.44
C GLU A 784 -32.04 20.95 -21.22
N ASN A 785 -32.75 20.07 -20.50
CA ASN A 785 -33.36 18.84 -21.02
C ASN A 785 -32.40 17.82 -21.67
N LYS A 786 -31.08 17.94 -21.48
CA LYS A 786 -30.05 17.04 -22.07
C LYS A 786 -29.31 16.25 -20.99
N PHE A 787 -29.79 15.03 -20.75
CA PHE A 787 -29.28 14.11 -19.73
C PHE A 787 -28.22 13.15 -20.30
N GLU A 788 -27.11 12.98 -19.58
CA GLU A 788 -26.02 12.07 -19.91
C GLU A 788 -25.68 11.15 -18.74
N HIS A 789 -25.31 9.91 -19.07
CA HIS A 789 -24.72 8.96 -18.13
C HIS A 789 -23.24 9.28 -17.92
N LYS A 790 -22.81 9.48 -16.67
CA LYS A 790 -21.39 9.61 -16.31
C LYS A 790 -21.01 8.59 -15.24
N LEU A 791 -19.82 7.99 -15.38
CA LEU A 791 -19.21 7.18 -14.34
C LEU A 791 -18.60 8.07 -13.26
N VAL A 792 -18.65 7.62 -12.01
CA VAL A 792 -17.97 8.26 -10.88
C VAL A 792 -17.26 7.22 -10.02
N HIS A 793 -16.04 7.52 -9.59
CA HIS A 793 -15.20 6.64 -8.78
C HIS A 793 -14.43 7.50 -7.76
N VAL A 794 -14.93 7.59 -6.52
CA VAL A 794 -14.30 8.38 -5.47
C VAL A 794 -13.07 7.62 -4.95
N ARG A 795 -11.88 7.84 -5.53
CA ARG A 795 -10.62 7.09 -5.26
C ARG A 795 -9.94 7.43 -3.92
N ARG A 796 -10.71 7.48 -2.84
CA ARG A 796 -10.27 7.69 -1.43
C ARG A 796 -11.37 7.20 -0.46
N PRO A 797 -11.05 6.70 0.74
CA PRO A 797 -12.07 6.30 1.70
C PRO A 797 -12.90 7.50 2.16
N ILE A 798 -14.22 7.31 2.19
CA ILE A 798 -15.23 8.30 2.65
C ILE A 798 -16.34 7.67 3.48
N LEU A 799 -16.41 6.34 3.57
CA LEU A 799 -17.44 5.60 4.30
C LEU A 799 -16.79 4.56 5.22
N ARG A 800 -17.41 4.31 6.37
CA ARG A 800 -16.98 3.29 7.35
C ARG A 800 -18.20 2.68 8.02
N ILE A 801 -18.25 1.36 8.11
CA ILE A 801 -19.23 0.61 8.92
C ILE A 801 -18.48 0.09 10.15
N PRO A 802 -18.45 0.81 11.28
CA PRO A 802 -17.73 0.37 12.47
C PRO A 802 -18.44 -0.81 13.16
N THR A 803 -17.68 -1.76 13.69
CA THR A 803 -18.22 -2.73 14.66
C THR A 803 -18.62 -2.05 15.97
N LEU A 804 -19.54 -2.68 16.72
CA LEU A 804 -19.75 -2.36 18.13
C LEU A 804 -18.57 -2.93 18.94
N ALA A 805 -18.00 -2.14 19.85
CA ALA A 805 -16.88 -2.58 20.67
C ALA A 805 -17.29 -3.75 21.60
N ILE A 806 -16.48 -4.80 21.64
CA ILE A 806 -16.67 -6.03 22.46
C ILE A 806 -16.93 -5.79 23.97
N HIS A 807 -16.54 -4.63 24.49
CA HIS A 807 -16.86 -4.21 25.85
C HIS A 807 -18.37 -4.00 26.10
N LEU A 808 -19.13 -3.75 25.03
CA LEU A 808 -20.58 -3.51 25.00
C LEU A 808 -21.38 -4.69 24.43
N ASP A 809 -20.74 -5.59 23.67
CA ASP A 809 -21.25 -6.93 23.33
C ASP A 809 -20.17 -7.98 23.62
N ARG A 810 -20.27 -8.61 24.79
CA ARG A 810 -19.30 -9.61 25.26
C ARG A 810 -19.41 -10.95 24.55
N ASN A 811 -20.53 -11.21 23.87
CA ASN A 811 -20.84 -12.51 23.27
C ASN A 811 -20.59 -12.49 21.75
N VAL A 812 -20.08 -11.37 21.20
CA VAL A 812 -19.86 -11.16 19.76
C VAL A 812 -18.99 -12.23 19.11
N ASN A 813 -18.07 -12.84 19.85
CA ASN A 813 -17.19 -13.92 19.39
C ASN A 813 -17.90 -15.28 19.27
N ASP A 814 -18.97 -15.52 20.05
CA ASP A 814 -19.77 -16.75 19.99
C ASP A 814 -20.71 -16.74 18.77
N GLY A 815 -20.94 -15.56 18.18
CA GLY A 815 -21.61 -15.41 16.90
C GLY A 815 -21.97 -13.95 16.62
N PHE A 816 -21.22 -13.31 15.71
CA PHE A 816 -21.43 -11.91 15.33
C PHE A 816 -22.75 -11.71 14.56
N LYS A 817 -23.81 -11.38 15.31
CA LYS A 817 -25.17 -11.15 14.80
C LYS A 817 -25.45 -9.66 14.71
N PHE A 818 -25.93 -9.21 13.55
CA PHE A 818 -26.26 -7.80 13.30
C PHE A 818 -27.49 -7.68 12.38
N ASN A 819 -28.19 -6.57 12.47
CA ASN A 819 -29.34 -6.28 11.62
C ASN A 819 -28.89 -5.57 10.32
N LYS A 820 -29.32 -6.06 9.16
CA LYS A 820 -28.91 -5.54 7.85
C LYS A 820 -29.33 -4.09 7.57
N GLU A 821 -30.45 -3.61 8.14
CA GLU A 821 -30.92 -2.23 7.93
C GLU A 821 -30.23 -1.24 8.90
N THR A 822 -30.14 -1.59 10.18
CA THR A 822 -29.69 -0.66 11.21
C THR A 822 -28.18 -0.68 11.44
N HIS A 823 -27.51 -1.83 11.32
CA HIS A 823 -26.10 -1.98 11.69
C HIS A 823 -25.14 -1.92 10.49
N LEU A 824 -25.60 -2.13 9.25
CA LEU A 824 -24.79 -1.94 8.03
C LEU A 824 -24.81 -0.49 7.51
N THR A 825 -25.48 0.46 8.17
CA THR A 825 -25.57 1.86 7.71
C THR A 825 -24.24 2.60 7.98
N PRO A 826 -23.40 2.90 6.95
CA PRO A 826 -22.11 3.55 7.14
C PRO A 826 -22.20 5.00 7.61
N LEU A 827 -21.15 5.43 8.31
CA LEU A 827 -20.87 6.83 8.63
C LEU A 827 -20.18 7.52 7.42
N ILE A 828 -20.53 8.77 7.13
CA ILE A 828 -19.85 9.62 6.12
C ILE A 828 -19.17 10.86 6.72
N ALA A 829 -19.75 11.44 7.77
CA ALA A 829 -19.24 12.65 8.42
C ALA A 829 -19.77 12.80 9.85
N THR A 830 -19.25 13.78 10.59
CA THR A 830 -19.90 14.30 11.81
C THR A 830 -20.62 15.60 11.49
N ALA A 831 -21.76 15.85 12.13
CA ALA A 831 -22.49 17.12 12.05
C ALA A 831 -21.58 18.30 12.42
N THR A 832 -20.71 18.13 13.42
CA THR A 832 -19.71 19.12 13.83
C THR A 832 -18.76 19.53 12.70
N LYS A 833 -18.39 18.60 11.79
CA LYS A 833 -17.52 18.93 10.64
C LYS A 833 -18.30 19.35 9.39
N ALA A 834 -19.50 18.82 9.18
CA ALA A 834 -20.37 19.21 8.07
C ALA A 834 -20.92 20.64 8.21
N PHE A 835 -21.24 21.07 9.44
CA PHE A 835 -21.90 22.35 9.71
C PHE A 835 -21.01 23.41 10.39
N GLY A 836 -19.71 23.12 10.58
CA GLY A 836 -18.70 24.15 10.92
C GLY A 836 -18.35 24.35 12.40
N GLY A 837 -18.80 23.46 13.30
CA GLY A 837 -18.60 23.58 14.75
C GLY A 837 -19.82 24.18 15.46
N GLU A 838 -19.74 24.34 16.78
CA GLU A 838 -20.82 24.94 17.56
C GLU A 838 -20.92 26.44 17.28
N LYS A 839 -21.90 26.82 16.45
CA LYS A 839 -22.48 28.15 16.51
C LYS A 839 -23.25 28.29 17.83
N ASN A 840 -23.18 29.47 18.44
CA ASN A 840 -23.92 29.77 19.66
C ASN A 840 -25.43 29.60 19.45
N SER A 841 -26.13 29.18 20.51
CA SER A 841 -27.53 28.76 20.53
C SER A 841 -28.58 29.85 20.24
N ASP A 842 -28.14 31.03 19.80
CA ASP A 842 -28.98 32.18 19.46
C ASP A 842 -29.22 32.31 17.94
N ASP A 843 -28.44 31.60 17.11
CA ASP A 843 -28.61 31.50 15.64
C ASP A 843 -29.79 30.56 15.29
N LYS A 844 -30.95 30.77 15.95
CA LYS A 844 -32.23 30.19 15.50
C LYS A 844 -32.52 30.69 14.09
N GLU A 845 -33.08 29.83 13.26
CA GLU A 845 -33.54 30.16 11.90
C GLU A 845 -32.45 30.53 10.87
N LYS A 846 -31.29 29.87 10.96
CA LYS A 846 -30.77 29.22 9.75
C LYS A 846 -31.11 27.73 9.76
N LYS A 847 -32.40 27.45 9.47
CA LYS A 847 -32.84 26.14 8.98
C LYS A 847 -31.96 25.74 7.79
N ASP A 848 -31.79 24.45 7.61
CA ASP A 848 -31.07 23.90 6.46
C ASP A 848 -31.81 24.37 5.19
N GLN A 849 -31.16 25.11 4.29
CA GLN A 849 -31.76 25.53 3.00
C GLN A 849 -31.85 24.34 2.01
N ASN A 850 -31.95 23.13 2.57
CA ASN A 850 -31.73 21.81 1.98
C ASN A 850 -32.43 20.71 2.82
N GLU A 851 -33.45 21.04 3.63
CA GLU A 851 -34.23 20.03 4.39
C GLU A 851 -34.75 18.93 3.44
N ASP A 852 -35.25 19.31 2.26
CA ASP A 852 -35.84 18.44 1.23
C ASP A 852 -34.87 17.53 0.44
N LEU A 853 -33.54 17.65 0.61
CA LEU A 853 -32.60 16.81 -0.15
C LEU A 853 -32.69 15.32 0.25
N LYS A 854 -32.90 14.43 -0.72
CA LYS A 854 -32.88 12.95 -0.57
C LYS A 854 -31.57 12.39 0.05
N HIS A 855 -30.47 13.15 -0.07
CA HIS A 855 -29.11 12.75 0.30
C HIS A 855 -28.41 13.87 1.08
N HIS A 856 -27.36 13.54 1.82
CA HIS A 856 -26.51 14.56 2.45
C HIS A 856 -25.78 15.38 1.38
N SER A 857 -25.78 16.71 1.55
CA SER A 857 -25.02 17.63 0.68
C SER A 857 -23.53 17.29 0.61
N SER A 858 -22.95 16.73 1.68
CA SER A 858 -21.57 16.22 1.68
C SER A 858 -21.31 15.10 0.67
N LEU A 859 -22.30 14.23 0.39
CA LEU A 859 -22.18 13.21 -0.66
C LEU A 859 -22.31 13.85 -2.04
N LEU A 860 -23.35 14.66 -2.25
CA LEU A 860 -23.62 15.32 -3.54
C LEU A 860 -22.46 16.23 -3.99
N ASN A 861 -21.87 16.99 -3.06
CA ASN A 861 -20.71 17.84 -3.32
C ASN A 861 -19.46 17.03 -3.72
N VAL A 862 -19.26 15.83 -3.16
CA VAL A 862 -18.18 14.93 -3.58
C VAL A 862 -18.44 14.39 -4.98
N LEU A 863 -19.65 13.91 -5.27
CA LEU A 863 -20.02 13.43 -6.61
C LEU A 863 -19.85 14.55 -7.65
N ALA A 864 -20.32 15.76 -7.36
CA ALA A 864 -20.19 16.91 -8.25
C ALA A 864 -18.73 17.31 -8.52
N HIS A 865 -17.88 17.24 -7.49
CA HIS A 865 -16.44 17.50 -7.61
C HIS A 865 -15.73 16.46 -8.49
N GLU A 866 -15.91 15.15 -8.22
CA GLU A 866 -15.25 14.10 -9.03
C GLU A 866 -15.77 14.08 -10.49
N LEU A 867 -17.01 14.57 -10.74
CA LEU A 867 -17.61 14.69 -12.08
C LEU A 867 -17.28 16.00 -12.82
N GLY A 868 -16.66 16.98 -12.15
CA GLY A 868 -16.34 18.29 -12.73
C GLY A 868 -17.57 19.15 -13.10
N ILE A 869 -18.70 18.97 -12.42
CA ILE A 869 -19.96 19.68 -12.70
C ILE A 869 -20.15 20.89 -11.77
N LYS A 870 -20.90 21.90 -12.23
CA LYS A 870 -20.92 23.24 -11.60
C LYS A 870 -21.83 23.33 -10.38
N THR A 871 -22.95 22.61 -10.38
CA THR A 871 -23.91 22.59 -9.27
C THR A 871 -24.41 21.18 -9.00
N VAL A 872 -24.75 20.88 -7.74
CA VAL A 872 -25.32 19.58 -7.35
C VAL A 872 -26.69 19.34 -8.01
N ASN A 873 -27.41 20.40 -8.38
CA ASN A 873 -28.69 20.33 -9.08
C ASN A 873 -28.58 19.70 -10.50
N GLN A 874 -27.38 19.59 -11.06
CA GLN A 874 -27.17 18.83 -12.30
C GLN A 874 -27.25 17.31 -12.08
N ILE A 875 -27.17 16.83 -10.83
CA ILE A 875 -27.34 15.41 -10.49
C ILE A 875 -28.83 15.10 -10.38
N GLN A 876 -29.35 14.31 -11.31
CA GLN A 876 -30.78 13.95 -11.36
C GLN A 876 -31.05 12.66 -10.57
N ASP A 877 -30.22 11.63 -10.75
CA ASP A 877 -30.22 10.40 -9.93
C ASP A 877 -28.87 9.67 -10.03
N PHE A 878 -28.64 8.62 -9.22
CA PHE A 878 -27.42 7.79 -9.28
C PHE A 878 -27.60 6.36 -8.79
N GLU A 879 -26.77 5.45 -9.32
CA GLU A 879 -26.61 4.09 -8.84
C GLU A 879 -25.16 3.87 -8.42
N LEU A 880 -24.94 3.84 -7.12
CA LEU A 880 -23.61 3.79 -6.51
C LEU A 880 -23.46 2.51 -5.68
N CYS A 881 -22.46 1.71 -6.05
CA CYS A 881 -21.97 0.60 -5.23
C CYS A 881 -20.93 1.13 -4.24
N LEU A 882 -20.96 0.63 -3.01
CA LEU A 882 -19.84 0.76 -2.09
C LEU A 882 -18.77 -0.27 -2.46
N TYR A 883 -17.50 0.10 -2.31
CA TYR A 883 -16.36 -0.78 -2.57
C TYR A 883 -15.25 -0.57 -1.51
N ASP A 884 -14.45 -1.60 -1.25
CA ASP A 884 -13.24 -1.51 -0.43
C ASP A 884 -12.14 -0.75 -1.18
N THR A 885 -11.58 0.29 -0.56
CA THR A 885 -10.45 1.06 -1.13
C THR A 885 -9.10 0.36 -0.98
N GLN A 886 -9.03 -0.78 -0.28
CA GLN A 886 -7.86 -1.66 -0.29
C GLN A 886 -7.75 -2.37 -1.66
N ASN A 887 -6.91 -1.84 -2.55
CA ASN A 887 -6.61 -2.44 -3.86
C ASN A 887 -6.39 -3.96 -3.81
N ALA A 888 -6.80 -4.66 -4.86
CA ALA A 888 -6.42 -6.04 -5.12
C ALA A 888 -4.89 -6.19 -5.22
N THR A 889 -4.36 -7.29 -4.69
CA THR A 889 -2.91 -7.56 -4.63
C THR A 889 -2.64 -9.05 -4.80
N ILE A 890 -1.42 -9.39 -5.23
CA ILE A 890 -0.86 -10.73 -5.03
C ILE A 890 -0.33 -10.84 -3.59
N GLY A 891 -0.32 -12.06 -3.05
CA GLY A 891 0.22 -12.42 -1.74
C GLY A 891 0.37 -13.93 -1.58
N GLY A 892 0.48 -14.41 -0.35
CA GLY A 892 1.03 -15.75 -0.06
C GLY A 892 2.55 -15.68 0.12
N VAL A 893 3.18 -16.79 0.52
CA VAL A 893 4.64 -16.83 0.74
C VAL A 893 5.37 -16.88 -0.60
N PHE A 894 4.75 -17.54 -1.60
CA PHE A 894 5.32 -17.71 -2.93
C PHE A 894 4.68 -16.79 -3.99
N ASN A 895 4.00 -15.73 -3.56
CA ASN A 895 3.18 -14.85 -4.42
C ASN A 895 2.11 -15.63 -5.23
N GLU A 896 1.58 -16.69 -4.63
CA GLU A 896 0.69 -17.67 -5.27
C GLU A 896 -0.81 -17.26 -5.23
N PHE A 897 -1.19 -16.34 -4.35
CA PHE A 897 -2.60 -15.99 -4.13
C PHE A 897 -2.96 -14.59 -4.62
N ILE A 898 -4.12 -14.48 -5.26
CA ILE A 898 -4.77 -13.21 -5.58
C ILE A 898 -5.73 -12.86 -4.43
N PHE A 899 -5.47 -11.76 -3.71
CA PHE A 899 -6.38 -11.21 -2.69
C PHE A 899 -7.14 -10.01 -3.25
N SER A 900 -8.43 -10.16 -3.56
CA SER A 900 -9.23 -9.11 -4.21
C SER A 900 -10.67 -9.06 -3.72
N ALA A 901 -11.32 -7.92 -3.81
CA ALA A 901 -12.78 -7.88 -3.92
C ALA A 901 -13.20 -8.37 -5.32
N ARG A 902 -14.39 -8.98 -5.46
CA ARG A 902 -15.02 -9.26 -6.76
C ARG A 902 -14.17 -10.19 -7.65
N LEU A 903 -13.51 -11.20 -7.08
CA LEU A 903 -13.05 -12.35 -7.87
C LEU A 903 -14.26 -13.01 -8.52
N ASP A 904 -15.30 -13.17 -7.71
CA ASP A 904 -16.66 -13.48 -8.08
C ASP A 904 -17.35 -12.22 -8.68
N ASN A 905 -17.63 -12.13 -9.99
CA ASN A 905 -17.16 -13.00 -11.07
C ASN A 905 -16.31 -12.22 -12.11
N LEU A 906 -15.61 -11.18 -11.65
CA LEU A 906 -14.72 -10.42 -12.54
C LEU A 906 -13.50 -11.23 -12.98
N MET A 907 -13.12 -12.31 -12.28
CA MET A 907 -12.05 -13.21 -12.73
C MET A 907 -12.44 -14.00 -13.98
N MET A 908 -13.63 -14.60 -14.03
CA MET A 908 -14.04 -15.32 -15.24
C MET A 908 -14.44 -14.33 -16.35
N SER A 909 -15.08 -13.20 -16.02
CA SER A 909 -15.32 -12.11 -16.98
C SER A 909 -14.05 -11.60 -17.66
N TYR A 910 -12.99 -11.35 -16.88
CA TYR A 910 -11.66 -11.01 -17.39
C TYR A 910 -11.09 -12.13 -18.27
N SER A 911 -11.17 -13.37 -17.79
CA SER A 911 -10.60 -14.52 -18.50
C SER A 911 -11.31 -14.77 -19.83
N ALA A 912 -12.64 -14.64 -19.89
CA ALA A 912 -13.44 -14.76 -21.10
C ALA A 912 -13.13 -13.63 -22.10
N LEU A 913 -13.05 -12.39 -21.61
CA LEU A 913 -12.63 -11.22 -22.39
C LEU A 913 -11.25 -11.43 -23.02
N MET A 914 -10.24 -11.81 -22.23
CA MET A 914 -8.89 -12.02 -22.71
C MET A 914 -8.80 -13.23 -23.64
N GLY A 915 -9.50 -14.34 -23.34
CA GLY A 915 -9.57 -15.51 -24.22
C GLY A 915 -10.19 -15.21 -25.59
N LEU A 916 -11.23 -14.36 -25.66
CA LEU A 916 -11.78 -13.90 -26.94
C LEU A 916 -10.76 -13.03 -27.69
N ILE A 917 -10.17 -12.04 -27.01
CA ILE A 917 -9.17 -11.13 -27.59
C ILE A 917 -7.99 -11.93 -28.15
N ASP A 918 -7.41 -12.83 -27.35
CA ASP A 918 -6.25 -13.62 -27.72
C ASP A 918 -6.54 -14.62 -28.85
N SER A 919 -7.78 -15.14 -28.94
CA SER A 919 -8.19 -15.93 -30.10
C SER A 919 -8.22 -15.13 -31.40
N THR A 920 -8.35 -13.79 -31.35
CA THR A 920 -8.44 -12.89 -32.52
C THR A 920 -7.14 -12.09 -32.76
N LYS A 921 -6.02 -12.59 -32.23
CA LYS A 921 -4.73 -11.87 -32.14
C LYS A 921 -3.83 -12.11 -33.36
N ASP A 922 -3.87 -13.30 -33.94
CA ASP A 922 -3.36 -13.54 -35.29
C ASP A 922 -4.38 -13.07 -36.33
N ILE A 923 -3.91 -12.42 -37.40
CA ILE A 923 -4.72 -11.79 -38.43
C ILE A 923 -5.56 -12.81 -39.22
N ASN A 924 -5.05 -14.05 -39.36
CA ASN A 924 -5.71 -15.12 -40.11
C ASN A 924 -6.54 -16.07 -39.20
N SER A 925 -6.55 -15.85 -37.87
CA SER A 925 -7.16 -16.77 -36.90
C SER A 925 -8.67 -16.98 -37.04
N LEU A 926 -9.34 -16.10 -37.79
CA LEU A 926 -10.76 -16.18 -38.12
C LEU A 926 -11.02 -16.74 -39.53
N ASP A 927 -10.04 -16.73 -40.45
CA ASP A 927 -10.28 -16.97 -41.89
C ASP A 927 -10.95 -18.32 -42.19
N GLU A 928 -10.54 -19.38 -41.50
CA GLU A 928 -11.10 -20.72 -41.61
C GLU A 928 -12.09 -21.08 -40.48
N ASP A 929 -12.43 -20.11 -39.62
CA ASP A 929 -13.46 -20.30 -38.61
C ASP A 929 -14.86 -20.22 -39.25
N HIS A 930 -15.67 -21.22 -38.94
CA HIS A 930 -17.03 -21.38 -39.44
C HIS A 930 -18.08 -20.83 -38.46
N ASN A 931 -17.70 -20.58 -37.21
CA ASN A 931 -18.59 -20.12 -36.14
C ASN A 931 -18.42 -18.61 -35.86
N ILE A 932 -19.31 -18.08 -35.02
CA ILE A 932 -19.12 -16.79 -34.34
C ILE A 932 -18.60 -17.05 -32.93
N ARG A 933 -17.46 -16.44 -32.60
CA ARG A 933 -16.91 -16.44 -31.23
C ARG A 933 -17.56 -15.30 -30.46
N LEU A 934 -18.13 -15.56 -29.28
CA LEU A 934 -18.92 -14.58 -28.54
C LEU A 934 -18.68 -14.67 -27.03
N ILE A 935 -18.55 -13.51 -26.37
CA ILE A 935 -18.65 -13.37 -24.92
C ILE A 935 -19.90 -12.58 -24.55
N ALA A 936 -20.53 -12.96 -23.44
CA ALA A 936 -21.63 -12.21 -22.83
C ALA A 936 -21.39 -12.07 -21.33
N LEU A 937 -21.05 -10.86 -20.89
CA LEU A 937 -20.80 -10.53 -19.48
C LEU A 937 -22.05 -9.81 -18.95
N PHE A 938 -22.95 -10.56 -18.32
CA PHE A 938 -24.26 -10.11 -17.84
C PHE A 938 -24.16 -9.29 -16.54
N ASP A 939 -25.25 -8.64 -16.14
CA ASP A 939 -25.39 -8.00 -14.82
C ASP A 939 -26.57 -8.67 -14.09
N ASN A 940 -26.65 -8.50 -12.77
CA ASN A 940 -27.71 -8.97 -11.90
C ASN A 940 -27.77 -10.49 -11.66
N GLU A 941 -26.67 -11.23 -11.85
CA GLU A 941 -26.64 -12.68 -11.57
C GLU A 941 -27.00 -12.94 -10.09
N GLU A 942 -26.34 -12.20 -9.21
CA GLU A 942 -26.45 -12.22 -7.75
C GLU A 942 -27.87 -12.03 -7.19
N VAL A 943 -28.79 -11.53 -8.01
CA VAL A 943 -30.20 -11.32 -7.67
C VAL A 943 -31.16 -12.12 -8.56
N GLY A 944 -30.65 -13.17 -9.23
CA GLY A 944 -31.40 -14.15 -10.01
C GLY A 944 -31.50 -13.86 -11.51
N SER A 945 -30.70 -12.95 -12.07
CA SER A 945 -30.65 -12.56 -13.49
C SER A 945 -31.92 -11.98 -14.12
N VAL A 946 -33.03 -11.83 -13.38
CA VAL A 946 -34.33 -11.37 -13.89
C VAL A 946 -34.33 -9.85 -14.15
N SER A 947 -33.77 -9.42 -15.27
CA SER A 947 -33.78 -8.00 -15.68
C SER A 947 -33.72 -7.81 -17.20
N ALA A 948 -33.79 -6.56 -17.68
CA ALA A 948 -33.61 -6.25 -19.11
C ALA A 948 -32.18 -6.48 -19.65
N HIS A 949 -31.24 -6.88 -18.78
CA HIS A 949 -29.82 -7.01 -19.10
C HIS A 949 -29.10 -8.18 -18.39
N GLY A 950 -29.76 -8.89 -17.46
CA GLY A 950 -29.26 -10.17 -16.93
C GLY A 950 -29.43 -11.37 -17.88
N ALA A 951 -29.00 -12.54 -17.43
CA ALA A 951 -28.95 -13.76 -18.25
C ALA A 951 -30.33 -14.39 -18.55
N ASP A 952 -31.33 -14.17 -17.69
CA ASP A 952 -32.74 -14.58 -17.92
C ASP A 952 -33.47 -13.61 -18.88
N SER A 953 -32.75 -12.65 -19.44
CA SER A 953 -33.28 -11.69 -20.40
C SER A 953 -33.28 -12.24 -21.83
N LYS A 954 -34.29 -11.85 -22.60
CA LYS A 954 -34.30 -12.00 -24.08
C LYS A 954 -33.20 -11.18 -24.80
N LEU A 955 -32.30 -10.53 -24.05
CA LEU A 955 -30.99 -10.05 -24.49
C LEU A 955 -30.27 -11.04 -25.41
N ILE A 956 -29.95 -12.23 -24.91
CA ILE A 956 -29.05 -13.15 -25.62
C ILE A 956 -29.72 -13.71 -26.88
N GLU A 957 -30.99 -14.09 -26.80
CA GLU A 957 -31.78 -14.54 -27.96
C GLU A 957 -31.84 -13.45 -29.05
N SER A 958 -32.22 -12.23 -28.68
CA SER A 958 -32.29 -11.09 -29.61
C SER A 958 -30.94 -10.79 -30.26
N SER A 959 -29.85 -10.93 -29.50
CA SER A 959 -28.48 -10.69 -29.99
C SER A 959 -28.08 -11.74 -31.02
N LEU A 960 -28.21 -13.02 -30.68
CA LEU A 960 -27.86 -14.13 -31.56
C LEU A 960 -28.70 -14.14 -32.85
N ARG A 961 -30.02 -13.88 -32.75
CA ARG A 961 -30.90 -13.66 -33.92
C ARG A 961 -30.41 -12.48 -34.77
N ARG A 962 -30.13 -11.32 -34.17
CA ARG A 962 -29.66 -10.12 -34.90
C ARG A 962 -28.27 -10.26 -35.53
N ILE A 963 -27.39 -11.08 -34.96
CA ILE A 963 -26.09 -11.40 -35.57
C ILE A 963 -26.31 -12.32 -36.78
N THR A 964 -27.14 -13.36 -36.62
CA THR A 964 -27.54 -14.27 -37.72
C THR A 964 -28.13 -13.50 -38.90
N TYR A 965 -29.05 -12.56 -38.63
CA TYR A 965 -29.74 -11.74 -39.65
C TYR A 965 -28.97 -10.47 -40.06
N GLY A 966 -27.80 -10.23 -39.46
CA GLY A 966 -27.00 -9.02 -39.70
C GLY A 966 -26.10 -9.13 -40.93
N LEU A 967 -25.78 -10.35 -41.36
CA LEU A 967 -24.84 -10.64 -42.45
C LEU A 967 -25.53 -10.70 -43.82
N ASP A 968 -26.61 -11.46 -43.95
CA ASP A 968 -27.37 -11.62 -45.20
C ASP A 968 -28.86 -11.92 -44.97
N MET A 969 -29.64 -12.13 -46.03
CA MET A 969 -30.99 -12.69 -45.98
C MET A 969 -30.95 -14.20 -45.65
N VAL A 970 -31.86 -14.67 -44.80
CA VAL A 970 -31.81 -16.03 -44.24
C VAL A 970 -33.17 -16.74 -44.24
N SER A 971 -33.17 -18.07 -44.08
CA SER A 971 -34.39 -18.85 -43.81
C SER A 971 -35.00 -18.49 -42.43
N PRO A 972 -36.33 -18.54 -42.24
CA PRO A 972 -36.94 -18.42 -40.91
C PRO A 972 -36.43 -19.40 -39.85
N THR A 973 -35.86 -20.54 -40.26
CA THR A 973 -35.29 -21.60 -39.38
C THR A 973 -33.83 -21.40 -38.98
N THR A 974 -33.16 -20.40 -39.56
CA THR A 974 -31.68 -20.31 -39.54
C THR A 974 -31.11 -20.14 -38.13
N PHE A 975 -31.83 -19.43 -37.24
CA PHE A 975 -31.38 -19.24 -35.86
C PHE A 975 -31.51 -20.54 -35.05
N GLU A 976 -32.63 -21.24 -35.21
CA GLU A 976 -32.94 -22.50 -34.56
C GLU A 976 -31.90 -23.57 -34.97
N GLU A 977 -31.53 -23.63 -36.26
CA GLU A 977 -30.43 -24.45 -36.77
C GLU A 977 -29.05 -24.07 -36.19
N SER A 978 -28.77 -22.77 -36.04
CA SER A 978 -27.53 -22.27 -35.42
C SER A 978 -27.42 -22.68 -33.95
N ILE A 979 -28.50 -22.62 -33.17
CA ILE A 979 -28.48 -22.93 -31.73
C ILE A 979 -28.08 -24.39 -31.46
N HIS A 980 -28.56 -25.36 -32.22
CA HIS A 980 -28.15 -26.76 -32.02
C HIS A 980 -26.67 -27.00 -32.33
N LYS A 981 -26.08 -26.23 -33.26
CA LYS A 981 -24.64 -26.23 -33.61
C LYS A 981 -23.79 -25.34 -32.67
N SER A 982 -24.37 -24.82 -31.59
CA SER A 982 -23.72 -23.91 -30.65
C SER A 982 -23.42 -24.57 -29.30
N LEU A 983 -22.46 -23.99 -28.56
CA LEU A 983 -22.18 -24.36 -27.17
C LEU A 983 -21.98 -23.09 -26.33
N LEU A 984 -22.56 -23.09 -25.12
CA LEU A 984 -22.27 -22.14 -24.07
C LEU A 984 -21.31 -22.75 -23.04
N ILE A 985 -20.20 -22.08 -22.78
CA ILE A 985 -19.49 -22.21 -21.50
C ILE A 985 -20.07 -21.16 -20.55
N SER A 986 -20.76 -21.61 -19.50
CA SER A 986 -21.17 -20.78 -18.37
C SER A 986 -19.97 -20.68 -17.42
N ALA A 987 -19.28 -19.55 -17.44
CA ALA A 987 -18.04 -19.33 -16.74
C ALA A 987 -18.27 -18.47 -15.48
N ASP A 988 -18.23 -19.13 -14.34
CA ASP A 988 -18.51 -18.57 -13.02
C ASP A 988 -17.68 -19.32 -11.98
N MET A 989 -17.20 -18.63 -10.95
CA MET A 989 -16.21 -19.13 -9.99
C MET A 989 -16.64 -20.42 -9.26
N ALA A 990 -15.66 -21.16 -8.76
CA ALA A 990 -15.85 -22.47 -8.13
C ALA A 990 -15.32 -22.48 -6.69
N HIS A 991 -15.93 -23.28 -5.82
CA HIS A 991 -15.46 -23.42 -4.44
C HIS A 991 -14.20 -24.30 -4.37
N ALA A 992 -13.04 -23.70 -4.11
CA ALA A 992 -11.85 -24.44 -3.70
C ALA A 992 -12.11 -25.15 -2.35
N VAL A 993 -11.44 -26.28 -2.08
CA VAL A 993 -11.57 -26.99 -0.81
C VAL A 993 -11.00 -26.16 0.35
N HIS A 994 -11.87 -25.72 1.26
CA HIS A 994 -11.44 -24.89 2.39
C HIS A 994 -10.74 -25.76 3.46
N PRO A 995 -9.46 -25.54 3.78
CA PRO A 995 -8.71 -26.44 4.67
C PRO A 995 -9.33 -26.56 6.06
N ASN A 996 -9.85 -25.45 6.61
CA ASN A 996 -10.46 -25.44 7.94
C ASN A 996 -11.94 -25.92 7.97
N TYR A 997 -12.54 -26.23 6.81
CA TYR A 997 -13.94 -26.64 6.66
C TYR A 997 -14.10 -27.76 5.61
N SER A 998 -13.11 -28.66 5.55
CA SER A 998 -13.02 -29.69 4.51
C SER A 998 -14.20 -30.69 4.50
N GLU A 999 -14.93 -30.79 5.62
CA GLU A 999 -16.12 -31.63 5.77
C GLU A 999 -17.33 -31.14 4.95
N LYS A 1000 -17.32 -29.89 4.48
CA LYS A 1000 -18.37 -29.31 3.63
C LYS A 1000 -18.35 -29.80 2.19
N TYR A 1001 -17.26 -30.44 1.77
CA TYR A 1001 -17.04 -30.88 0.39
C TYR A 1001 -17.39 -32.36 0.23
N GLU A 1002 -17.75 -32.77 -0.98
CA GLU A 1002 -17.82 -34.18 -1.35
C GLU A 1002 -16.40 -34.78 -1.24
N GLU A 1003 -16.25 -36.06 -0.92
CA GLU A 1003 -14.94 -36.62 -0.59
C GLU A 1003 -13.95 -36.60 -1.77
N ASN A 1004 -14.45 -36.81 -2.99
CA ASN A 1004 -13.66 -36.94 -4.22
C ASN A 1004 -13.64 -35.65 -5.05
N HIS A 1005 -14.68 -34.81 -4.93
CA HIS A 1005 -14.82 -33.56 -5.69
C HIS A 1005 -14.33 -32.34 -4.88
N LYS A 1006 -13.00 -32.25 -4.69
CA LYS A 1006 -12.33 -31.21 -3.88
C LYS A 1006 -11.37 -30.36 -4.74
N PRO A 1007 -11.86 -29.30 -5.41
CA PRO A 1007 -11.01 -28.45 -6.23
C PRO A 1007 -9.90 -27.76 -5.44
N GLN A 1008 -8.72 -27.67 -6.03
CA GLN A 1008 -7.53 -27.01 -5.47
C GLN A 1008 -7.13 -25.83 -6.35
N MET A 1009 -6.63 -24.75 -5.75
CA MET A 1009 -5.95 -23.68 -6.50
C MET A 1009 -4.72 -24.22 -7.23
N HIS A 1010 -4.34 -23.59 -8.34
CA HIS A 1010 -3.21 -23.96 -9.21
C HIS A 1010 -3.35 -25.33 -9.88
N LYS A 1011 -4.52 -25.99 -9.79
CA LYS A 1011 -4.79 -27.29 -10.42
C LYS A 1011 -5.75 -27.19 -11.61
N GLY A 1012 -6.08 -25.98 -12.05
CA GLY A 1012 -6.81 -25.75 -13.29
C GLY A 1012 -8.32 -25.60 -13.13
N VAL A 1013 -8.97 -25.34 -14.26
CA VAL A 1013 -10.38 -24.91 -14.28
C VAL A 1013 -11.29 -26.05 -13.85
N VAL A 1014 -12.25 -25.74 -12.99
CA VAL A 1014 -13.18 -26.68 -12.37
C VAL A 1014 -14.42 -26.82 -13.25
N ILE A 1015 -14.75 -28.04 -13.67
CA ILE A 1015 -16.06 -28.36 -14.28
C ILE A 1015 -17.07 -28.53 -13.14
N LYS A 1016 -18.17 -27.77 -13.17
CA LYS A 1016 -19.21 -27.79 -12.15
C LYS A 1016 -20.36 -28.69 -12.59
N ILE A 1017 -20.67 -29.73 -11.81
CA ILE A 1017 -21.62 -30.80 -12.17
C ILE A 1017 -22.70 -30.89 -11.09
N ASN A 1018 -23.97 -30.84 -11.49
CA ASN A 1018 -25.09 -31.09 -10.58
C ASN A 1018 -26.30 -31.66 -11.34
N ALA A 1019 -26.71 -32.90 -11.01
CA ALA A 1019 -27.79 -33.59 -11.71
C ALA A 1019 -29.15 -32.84 -11.67
N ASN A 1020 -29.40 -32.05 -10.61
CA ASN A 1020 -30.62 -31.26 -10.44
C ASN A 1020 -30.60 -29.93 -11.24
N GLN A 1021 -29.74 -29.82 -12.25
CA GLN A 1021 -29.63 -28.68 -13.17
C GLN A 1021 -29.39 -27.33 -12.46
N ARG A 1022 -28.65 -27.37 -11.35
CA ARG A 1022 -28.04 -26.19 -10.71
C ARG A 1022 -26.81 -25.68 -11.50
N TYR A 1023 -26.22 -26.60 -12.25
CA TYR A 1023 -25.25 -26.42 -13.32
C TYR A 1023 -25.77 -27.22 -14.52
N ALA A 1024 -25.69 -26.70 -15.74
CA ALA A 1024 -26.25 -27.31 -16.95
C ALA A 1024 -25.29 -28.31 -17.64
N THR A 1025 -24.17 -28.63 -16.99
CA THR A 1025 -23.14 -29.55 -17.49
C THR A 1025 -23.68 -30.96 -17.75
N THR A 1026 -23.40 -31.48 -18.95
CA THR A 1026 -23.70 -32.87 -19.35
C THR A 1026 -22.42 -33.61 -19.74
N ALA A 1027 -22.50 -34.94 -19.93
CA ALA A 1027 -21.37 -35.73 -20.42
C ALA A 1027 -20.91 -35.30 -21.83
N ALA A 1028 -21.84 -34.94 -22.72
CA ALA A 1028 -21.54 -34.48 -24.07
C ALA A 1028 -20.78 -33.14 -24.07
N THR A 1029 -21.26 -32.16 -23.30
CA THR A 1029 -20.63 -30.84 -23.23
C THR A 1029 -19.30 -30.89 -22.46
N THR A 1030 -19.19 -31.78 -21.48
CA THR A 1030 -17.94 -32.14 -20.79
C THR A 1030 -16.89 -32.75 -21.74
N LEU A 1031 -17.29 -33.64 -22.67
CA LEU A 1031 -16.38 -34.26 -23.63
C LEU A 1031 -15.73 -33.19 -24.53
N ILE A 1032 -16.56 -32.31 -25.11
CA ILE A 1032 -16.11 -31.23 -25.99
C ILE A 1032 -15.11 -30.31 -25.27
N LEU A 1033 -15.44 -29.88 -24.05
CA LEU A 1033 -14.57 -29.06 -23.22
C LEU A 1033 -13.22 -29.72 -22.93
N ARG A 1034 -13.20 -31.03 -22.62
CA ARG A 1034 -11.96 -31.77 -22.36
C ARG A 1034 -11.08 -31.90 -23.61
N GLN A 1035 -11.65 -32.04 -24.80
CA GLN A 1035 -10.84 -32.05 -26.03
C GLN A 1035 -10.24 -30.66 -26.33
N ALA A 1036 -10.98 -29.57 -26.09
CA ALA A 1036 -10.46 -28.21 -26.21
C ALA A 1036 -9.33 -27.95 -25.21
N ALA A 1037 -9.55 -28.25 -23.92
CA ALA A 1037 -8.54 -28.10 -22.85
C ALA A 1037 -7.26 -28.90 -23.14
N LYS A 1038 -7.40 -30.14 -23.65
CA LYS A 1038 -6.28 -31.01 -24.02
C LYS A 1038 -5.40 -30.40 -25.12
N LYS A 1039 -5.96 -29.67 -26.09
CA LYS A 1039 -5.17 -29.01 -27.14
C LYS A 1039 -4.27 -27.89 -26.60
N TYR A 1040 -4.69 -27.21 -25.54
CA TYR A 1040 -3.96 -26.08 -24.93
C TYR A 1040 -3.23 -26.48 -23.64
N ASN A 1041 -3.15 -27.78 -23.35
CA ASN A 1041 -2.58 -28.38 -22.15
C ASN A 1041 -3.13 -27.79 -20.83
N VAL A 1042 -4.40 -27.43 -20.82
CA VAL A 1042 -5.08 -26.88 -19.63
C VAL A 1042 -5.50 -28.04 -18.70
N PRO A 1043 -5.04 -28.08 -17.44
CA PRO A 1043 -5.55 -29.03 -16.47
C PRO A 1043 -7.00 -28.70 -16.09
N LEU A 1044 -7.78 -29.73 -15.80
CA LEU A 1044 -9.19 -29.62 -15.44
C LEU A 1044 -9.48 -30.40 -14.16
N GLN A 1045 -10.38 -29.85 -13.35
CA GLN A 1045 -10.87 -30.44 -12.10
C GLN A 1045 -12.39 -30.66 -12.17
N GLU A 1046 -12.96 -31.34 -11.18
CA GLU A 1046 -14.40 -31.64 -11.12
C GLU A 1046 -14.97 -31.25 -9.75
N PHE A 1047 -16.13 -30.59 -9.76
CA PHE A 1047 -16.86 -30.20 -8.57
C PHE A 1047 -18.31 -30.70 -8.61
N CYS A 1048 -18.69 -31.39 -7.55
CA CYS A 1048 -20.05 -31.75 -7.22
C CYS A 1048 -20.24 -31.50 -5.72
N VAL A 1049 -21.40 -30.98 -5.31
CA VAL A 1049 -21.72 -30.83 -3.88
C VAL A 1049 -22.08 -32.16 -3.25
N ARG A 1050 -21.90 -32.24 -1.92
CA ARG A 1050 -22.46 -33.33 -1.12
C ARG A 1050 -23.97 -33.43 -1.32
N ALA A 1051 -24.53 -34.63 -1.35
CA ALA A 1051 -25.97 -34.85 -1.50
C ALA A 1051 -26.84 -34.26 -0.37
N ASP A 1052 -26.23 -33.95 0.79
CA ASP A 1052 -26.88 -33.30 1.94
C ASP A 1052 -26.68 -31.76 1.97
N SER A 1053 -26.10 -31.16 0.91
CA SER A 1053 -25.80 -29.73 0.84
C SER A 1053 -26.30 -29.09 -0.48
N PRO A 1054 -27.20 -28.09 -0.43
CA PRO A 1054 -27.66 -27.40 -1.62
C PRO A 1054 -26.58 -26.44 -2.17
N CYS A 1055 -26.61 -26.17 -3.47
CA CYS A 1055 -25.75 -25.18 -4.15
C CYS A 1055 -26.55 -24.02 -4.75
N GLY A 1056 -25.83 -22.94 -5.07
CA GLY A 1056 -26.33 -21.86 -5.94
C GLY A 1056 -26.79 -22.36 -7.31
N SER A 1057 -27.37 -21.46 -8.09
CA SER A 1057 -27.54 -21.65 -9.54
C SER A 1057 -26.48 -20.79 -10.23
N THR A 1058 -26.33 -20.94 -11.54
CA THR A 1058 -25.60 -19.99 -12.39
C THR A 1058 -26.52 -19.48 -13.50
N ILE A 1059 -25.99 -18.59 -14.34
CA ILE A 1059 -26.57 -18.25 -15.65
C ILE A 1059 -26.75 -19.45 -16.60
N GLY A 1060 -25.98 -20.53 -16.42
CA GLY A 1060 -25.90 -21.66 -17.34
C GLY A 1060 -27.26 -22.35 -17.57
N PRO A 1061 -27.91 -22.87 -16.52
CA PRO A 1061 -29.27 -23.40 -16.59
C PRO A 1061 -30.29 -22.41 -17.14
N MET A 1062 -30.18 -21.11 -16.82
CA MET A 1062 -31.11 -20.07 -17.27
C MET A 1062 -31.05 -19.89 -18.79
N ILE A 1063 -29.85 -19.72 -19.35
CA ILE A 1063 -29.65 -19.54 -20.80
C ILE A 1063 -29.93 -20.85 -21.55
N SER A 1064 -29.53 -22.00 -20.98
CA SER A 1064 -29.79 -23.32 -21.57
C SER A 1064 -31.29 -23.58 -21.71
N ALA A 1065 -32.08 -23.35 -20.66
CA ALA A 1065 -33.54 -23.52 -20.69
C ALA A 1065 -34.24 -22.49 -21.59
N ASN A 1066 -33.79 -21.23 -21.61
CA ASN A 1066 -34.40 -20.16 -22.42
C ASN A 1066 -34.14 -20.27 -23.93
N LEU A 1067 -33.09 -21.00 -24.35
CA LEU A 1067 -32.69 -21.13 -25.75
C LEU A 1067 -32.75 -22.56 -26.30
N GLY A 1068 -32.74 -23.60 -25.45
CA GLY A 1068 -32.41 -24.97 -25.86
C GLY A 1068 -30.90 -25.18 -26.12
N LEU A 1069 -30.06 -24.29 -25.59
CA LEU A 1069 -28.62 -24.24 -25.89
C LEU A 1069 -27.82 -25.22 -25.03
N ARG A 1070 -27.01 -26.08 -25.67
CA ARG A 1070 -26.06 -26.98 -25.01
C ARG A 1070 -25.08 -26.16 -24.16
N THR A 1071 -24.92 -26.53 -22.89
CA THR A 1071 -24.14 -25.73 -21.91
C THR A 1071 -23.18 -26.60 -21.08
N VAL A 1072 -22.08 -26.00 -20.63
CA VAL A 1072 -21.19 -26.54 -19.58
C VAL A 1072 -20.82 -25.44 -18.61
N ASP A 1073 -20.94 -25.70 -17.31
CA ASP A 1073 -20.54 -24.77 -16.25
C ASP A 1073 -19.10 -25.04 -15.80
N VAL A 1074 -18.29 -23.99 -15.75
CA VAL A 1074 -16.88 -24.03 -15.36
C VAL A 1074 -16.51 -22.84 -14.47
N GLY A 1075 -15.48 -22.99 -13.65
CA GLY A 1075 -15.00 -21.91 -12.77
C GLY A 1075 -13.57 -22.06 -12.30
N ASN A 1076 -12.93 -20.94 -11.95
CA ASN A 1076 -11.66 -20.97 -11.23
C ASN A 1076 -11.89 -21.22 -9.72
N PRO A 1077 -11.02 -21.99 -9.06
CA PRO A 1077 -11.18 -22.34 -7.64
C PRO A 1077 -10.83 -21.16 -6.72
N GLN A 1078 -11.80 -20.70 -5.90
CA GLN A 1078 -11.61 -19.66 -4.87
C GLN A 1078 -12.13 -20.07 -3.49
N LEU A 1079 -11.68 -19.36 -2.43
CA LEU A 1079 -12.29 -19.39 -1.10
C LEU A 1079 -12.93 -18.03 -0.78
N SER A 1080 -13.69 -17.97 0.32
CA SER A 1080 -14.32 -16.75 0.84
C SER A 1080 -15.25 -16.05 -0.15
N MET A 1081 -15.87 -16.83 -1.04
CA MET A 1081 -16.86 -16.38 -2.04
C MET A 1081 -17.94 -15.49 -1.42
N HIS A 1082 -18.37 -14.47 -2.16
CA HIS A 1082 -19.25 -13.39 -1.71
C HIS A 1082 -18.68 -12.49 -0.58
N SER A 1083 -17.39 -12.57 -0.25
CA SER A 1083 -16.75 -11.62 0.67
C SER A 1083 -16.41 -10.30 -0.03
N ILE A 1084 -16.29 -9.21 0.74
CA ILE A 1084 -15.64 -8.00 0.26
C ILE A 1084 -14.15 -8.22 -0.09
N ARG A 1085 -13.52 -9.31 0.41
CA ARG A 1085 -12.17 -9.69 0.01
C ARG A 1085 -11.99 -11.21 0.00
N GLU A 1086 -11.83 -11.73 -1.20
CA GLU A 1086 -11.81 -13.14 -1.59
C GLU A 1086 -10.38 -13.58 -1.95
N ILE A 1087 -10.19 -14.88 -2.20
CA ILE A 1087 -8.88 -15.48 -2.50
C ILE A 1087 -8.96 -16.57 -3.58
N ALA A 1088 -8.11 -16.49 -4.61
CA ALA A 1088 -7.92 -17.51 -5.65
C ALA A 1088 -6.43 -17.68 -6.00
N GLY A 1089 -6.07 -18.74 -6.74
CA GLY A 1089 -4.70 -18.97 -7.22
C GLY A 1089 -4.33 -18.10 -8.43
N THR A 1090 -3.05 -17.77 -8.57
CA THR A 1090 -2.54 -16.98 -9.71
C THR A 1090 -2.67 -17.71 -11.05
N ASP A 1091 -2.34 -19.00 -11.07
CA ASP A 1091 -2.12 -19.74 -12.32
C ASP A 1091 -3.45 -20.08 -13.00
N ASP A 1092 -4.52 -20.18 -12.21
CA ASP A 1092 -5.87 -20.46 -12.66
C ASP A 1092 -6.40 -19.37 -13.62
N VAL A 1093 -5.93 -18.12 -13.52
CA VAL A 1093 -6.23 -17.05 -14.49
C VAL A 1093 -5.69 -17.42 -15.88
N GLY A 1094 -4.42 -17.84 -15.95
CA GLY A 1094 -3.79 -18.28 -17.19
C GLY A 1094 -4.42 -19.56 -17.75
N TYR A 1095 -4.85 -20.48 -16.89
CA TYR A 1095 -5.58 -21.68 -17.30
C TYR A 1095 -6.97 -21.36 -17.89
N ALA A 1096 -7.73 -20.45 -17.29
CA ALA A 1096 -9.04 -20.02 -17.80
C ALA A 1096 -8.94 -19.31 -19.15
N ILE A 1097 -7.99 -18.38 -19.32
CA ILE A 1097 -7.77 -17.68 -20.60
C ILE A 1097 -7.46 -18.69 -21.72
N LYS A 1098 -6.53 -19.62 -21.47
CA LYS A 1098 -6.15 -20.66 -22.46
C LYS A 1098 -7.29 -21.63 -22.75
N LEU A 1099 -8.14 -21.95 -21.77
CA LEU A 1099 -9.33 -22.78 -21.98
C LEU A 1099 -10.33 -22.09 -22.91
N PHE A 1100 -10.58 -20.80 -22.70
CA PHE A 1100 -11.55 -20.05 -23.51
C PHE A 1100 -11.01 -19.73 -24.90
N GLN A 1101 -9.74 -19.37 -25.04
CA GLN A 1101 -9.07 -19.27 -26.34
C GLN A 1101 -9.19 -20.59 -27.11
N GLY A 1102 -8.83 -21.72 -26.48
CA GLY A 1102 -8.89 -23.03 -27.13
C GLY A 1102 -10.29 -23.50 -27.46
N PHE A 1103 -11.28 -23.18 -26.63
CA PHE A 1103 -12.68 -23.38 -26.97
C PHE A 1103 -13.09 -22.57 -28.21
N PHE A 1104 -12.75 -21.28 -28.28
CA PHE A 1104 -13.07 -20.43 -29.42
C PHE A 1104 -12.43 -20.91 -30.73
N GLU A 1105 -11.17 -21.35 -30.71
CA GLU A 1105 -10.41 -21.75 -31.91
C GLU A 1105 -10.72 -23.19 -32.40
N GLU A 1106 -11.26 -24.06 -31.55
CA GLU A 1106 -11.37 -25.50 -31.82
C GLU A 1106 -12.77 -26.10 -31.69
N PHE A 1107 -13.74 -25.42 -31.07
CA PHE A 1107 -15.09 -25.97 -30.83
C PHE A 1107 -15.73 -26.55 -32.09
N ALA A 1108 -15.82 -25.79 -33.19
CA ALA A 1108 -16.48 -26.24 -34.43
C ALA A 1108 -15.86 -27.51 -35.04
N LYS A 1109 -14.53 -27.69 -34.88
CA LYS A 1109 -13.78 -28.86 -35.37
C LYS A 1109 -13.93 -30.08 -34.45
N ILE A 1110 -14.14 -29.84 -33.15
CA ILE A 1110 -14.42 -30.90 -32.17
C ILE A 1110 -15.87 -31.38 -32.31
N ASP A 1111 -16.82 -30.45 -32.35
CA ASP A 1111 -18.26 -30.72 -32.37
C ASP A 1111 -18.71 -31.47 -33.63
N SER A 1112 -18.14 -31.13 -34.79
CA SER A 1112 -18.36 -31.86 -36.05
C SER A 1112 -17.87 -33.31 -36.06
N ASN A 1113 -17.13 -33.74 -35.02
CA ASN A 1113 -16.70 -35.12 -34.79
C ASN A 1113 -17.41 -35.77 -33.59
N VAL A 1114 -18.46 -35.14 -33.05
CA VAL A 1114 -19.27 -35.64 -31.92
C VAL A 1114 -20.70 -35.88 -32.41
N THR A 1115 -21.19 -37.12 -32.26
CA THR A 1115 -22.59 -37.49 -32.52
C THR A 1115 -23.21 -37.99 -31.23
N VAL A 1116 -24.34 -37.43 -30.84
CA VAL A 1116 -25.06 -37.74 -29.59
C VAL A 1116 -26.58 -37.88 -29.77
N ASP A 1117 -27.11 -37.27 -30.84
CA ASP A 1117 -28.49 -37.32 -31.35
C ASP A 1117 -28.42 -37.42 -32.89
#